data_AF-A0A820GR27-F1
#
_entry.id   AF-A0A820GR27-F1
#
_cell.length_a   1.000
_cell.length_b   1.000
_cell.length_c   1.000
_cell.angle_alpha   90.00
_cell.angle_beta   90.00
_cell.angle_gamma   90.00
#
_symmetry.space_group_name_H-M   'P 1'
#
loop_
_entity.id
_entity.type
_entity.pdbx_description
1 polymer ?
#
loop_
_entity_poly.entity_id
_entity_poly.type
_entity_poly.pdbx_seq_one_letter_code
_entity_poly.pdbx_strand_id
1 'polypeptide(L)'
;MSASASRGRGRGKRVNRTDIGPPEPYRSQSMAIIPEKFHQGNKENHITNRPPSSTTTAPSGRKSSTDHCKSTSRSSTNRAKSTRSFRNSIRSAVPDTSIMSIAQRPDQGGLAGQKLKLFTNHFKCNIPRILKCHQYDIELEAANRDGTWRPAKKDDRFIVLRKIIEREHFPLVWYDEGKSLYSIELLVDLKDQYEITIKDKKSDREQKYRLLIINLVKSYDIQTLWDFIANKIAIRPRDPIRILETLLKQTTRATMVSVKNQFYDRQQELDDLGDGRGLAHGFYQAMFLTKVGATININSTFTCFYQPFNLVDFLCEYLQHNIIQDGIDEREQQLLLRKVLKPIWLETHHTDSVRKYRIRGFGASARQHTFPRIVDNANEDNQERQSVYEYFLEKYQIILKYPNLPTVELYTPPNKTQFHYLPMECCTVQAWQRSIKPLTTDQRARVTRKTVVNPTQRYQSIMDIVKLRNFNQDKYLIEIGMSIEDQQMLTVPARFIAPPEIKYKSGRDGQSDIVERINIGKWNLRNRFQKTKTIERWACVMISSQKPNANQLSIAKQFIDQFPYIIRQYGICFQSNPIMSSDPANPQIIHDRLRELKEKNCEVVLFILNGVGEDTYKLIKYFGNQKLGIVTQCTDFVAISRNIRNKQLDMYLQNLVQKFNAKLGGVNGMVSLARALTSSSTKDDIFMFFGADVTHTTCSRDKPSIAAVIGSVDSTSTQYASRVGEQYPARGKISLEIIKDLYQMSTDLLKLFAQRNGCFPNKIVFYRDGKRFVI
;
A
#
# COMPACT_ATOMS: atom_id res chain seq x y z
N MET A 1 7.04 51.22 -17.72
CA MET A 1 7.94 52.07 -16.91
C MET A 1 8.91 51.13 -16.19
N SER A 2 10.03 50.78 -16.84
CA SER A 2 11.39 51.35 -16.64
C SER A 2 11.96 50.94 -15.26
N ALA A 3 13.14 50.32 -15.08
CA ALA A 3 14.41 50.24 -15.82
C ALA A 3 15.24 49.06 -15.22
N SER A 4 15.79 48.10 -15.98
CA SER A 4 17.16 47.99 -16.53
C SER A 4 18.35 48.03 -15.54
N ALA A 5 19.18 46.97 -15.50
CA ALA A 5 20.65 47.02 -15.73
C ALA A 5 21.36 45.64 -15.58
N SER A 6 21.77 45.12 -16.74
CA SER A 6 23.00 44.38 -17.11
C SER A 6 24.05 43.89 -16.09
N ARG A 7 24.53 42.65 -16.35
CA ARG A 7 25.94 42.12 -16.29
C ARG A 7 25.83 40.59 -16.49
N GLY A 8 26.57 39.86 -17.31
CA GLY A 8 27.68 40.06 -18.24
C GLY A 8 28.07 38.64 -18.69
N ARG A 9 28.19 38.41 -20.01
CA ARG A 9 28.45 37.09 -20.62
C ARG A 9 29.89 36.65 -20.37
N GLY A 10 30.09 35.42 -19.89
CA GLY A 10 31.37 34.70 -19.92
C GLY A 10 31.25 33.44 -20.78
N ARG A 11 31.86 33.46 -21.97
CA ARG A 11 32.07 32.30 -22.84
C ARG A 11 33.15 31.40 -22.23
N GLY A 12 32.84 30.13 -21.98
CA GLY A 12 33.78 29.09 -21.55
C GLY A 12 33.75 27.90 -22.50
N LYS A 13 34.94 27.54 -23.01
CA LYS A 13 35.22 26.62 -24.12
C LYS A 13 34.79 25.17 -23.89
N ARG A 14 34.40 24.52 -24.99
CA ARG A 14 34.31 23.07 -25.19
C ARG A 14 35.61 22.38 -24.78
N VAL A 15 35.50 21.29 -24.01
CA VAL A 15 36.54 20.28 -23.85
C VAL A 15 35.93 18.93 -24.18
N ASN A 16 36.47 18.29 -25.22
CA ASN A 16 36.18 16.92 -25.62
C ASN A 16 36.52 15.96 -24.48
N ARG A 17 35.61 15.05 -24.13
CA ARG A 17 35.94 13.85 -23.37
C ARG A 17 35.42 12.62 -24.10
N THR A 18 36.40 11.78 -24.35
CA THR A 18 36.44 10.46 -24.97
C THR A 18 35.46 9.46 -24.38
N ASP A 19 34.98 8.60 -25.27
CA ASP A 19 34.13 7.43 -25.05
C ASP A 19 34.61 6.51 -23.92
N ILE A 20 33.70 6.17 -23.01
CA ILE A 20 33.82 5.02 -22.12
C ILE A 20 32.47 4.29 -22.16
N GLY A 21 32.48 3.09 -22.76
CA GLY A 21 31.32 2.23 -22.92
C GLY A 21 30.71 1.76 -21.58
N PRO A 22 29.46 1.25 -21.60
CA PRO A 22 28.75 0.85 -20.40
C PRO A 22 29.31 -0.46 -19.81
N PRO A 23 29.42 -0.59 -18.48
CA PRO A 23 29.79 -1.87 -17.85
C PRO A 23 28.57 -2.79 -17.74
N GLU A 24 28.80 -4.07 -18.04
CA GLU A 24 27.83 -5.18 -17.92
C GLU A 24 27.35 -5.44 -16.46
N PRO A 25 26.16 -6.05 -16.28
CA PRO A 25 25.58 -6.30 -14.96
C PRO A 25 26.21 -7.50 -14.24
N TYR A 26 26.81 -7.24 -13.08
CA TYR A 26 27.32 -8.27 -12.16
C TYR A 26 26.21 -9.14 -11.56
N ARG A 27 26.30 -10.45 -11.80
CA ARG A 27 25.61 -11.52 -11.04
C ARG A 27 26.09 -11.52 -9.59
N SER A 28 25.18 -11.36 -8.63
CA SER A 28 25.49 -11.51 -7.20
C SER A 28 25.46 -12.99 -6.79
N GLN A 29 26.63 -13.51 -6.41
CA GLN A 29 26.77 -14.77 -5.67
C GLN A 29 26.54 -14.49 -4.18
N SER A 30 25.72 -15.31 -3.54
CA SER A 30 25.46 -15.30 -2.10
C SER A 30 26.64 -15.88 -1.33
N MET A 31 27.35 -15.06 -0.55
CA MET A 31 28.28 -15.53 0.48
C MET A 31 27.65 -15.39 1.86
N ALA A 32 27.52 -16.53 2.55
CA ALA A 32 27.18 -16.62 3.96
C ALA A 32 28.41 -16.25 4.79
N ILE A 33 28.29 -15.28 5.70
CA ILE A 33 29.34 -14.93 6.66
C ILE A 33 28.94 -15.53 8.02
N ILE A 34 29.75 -16.47 8.47
CA ILE A 34 29.75 -17.06 9.82
C ILE A 34 30.59 -16.13 10.72
N PRO A 35 30.15 -15.72 11.92
CA PRO A 35 31.02 -15.02 12.86
C PRO A 35 31.94 -16.00 13.59
N GLU A 36 33.24 -15.75 13.51
CA GLU A 36 34.30 -16.43 14.25
C GLU A 36 34.18 -16.21 15.76
N LYS A 37 34.49 -17.27 16.51
CA LYS A 37 34.61 -17.30 17.96
C LYS A 37 35.97 -16.74 18.37
N PHE A 38 35.98 -15.84 19.35
CA PHE A 38 37.19 -15.40 20.04
C PHE A 38 37.76 -16.54 20.91
N HIS A 39 39.04 -16.86 20.67
CA HIS A 39 39.90 -17.59 21.60
C HIS A 39 40.69 -16.60 22.46
N GLN A 40 40.73 -16.86 23.76
CA GLN A 40 41.86 -16.52 24.64
C GLN A 40 42.28 -17.81 25.36
N GLY A 41 43.50 -18.28 25.07
CA GLY A 41 44.27 -19.13 26.01
C GLY A 41 45.01 -18.21 27.00
N ASN A 42 45.70 -18.68 28.03
CA ASN A 42 46.15 -20.02 28.42
C ASN A 42 46.71 -19.95 29.87
N LYS A 43 47.02 -21.13 30.43
CA LYS A 43 47.82 -21.46 31.65
C LYS A 43 46.99 -22.04 32.81
N GLU A 44 47.37 -23.10 33.52
CA GLU A 44 48.29 -24.24 33.34
C GLU A 44 48.04 -25.18 34.55
N ASN A 45 48.08 -26.49 34.31
CA ASN A 45 48.39 -27.65 35.21
C ASN A 45 47.94 -27.70 36.69
N HIS A 46 47.22 -28.77 37.06
CA HIS A 46 47.75 -29.85 37.94
C HIS A 46 46.83 -31.10 37.97
N ILE A 47 47.48 -32.21 38.31
CA ILE A 47 47.12 -33.63 38.19
C ILE A 47 46.41 -34.12 39.48
N THR A 48 45.48 -35.10 39.37
CA THR A 48 45.38 -36.38 40.14
C THR A 48 43.97 -36.82 40.57
N ASN A 49 43.73 -38.13 40.31
CA ASN A 49 42.99 -39.14 41.09
C ASN A 49 41.44 -39.22 41.15
N ARG A 50 40.96 -40.41 40.74
CA ARG A 50 39.67 -41.12 41.03
C ARG A 50 39.77 -41.87 42.41
N PRO A 51 38.77 -42.67 42.87
CA PRO A 51 37.29 -42.57 43.05
C PRO A 51 36.91 -43.06 44.50
N PRO A 52 35.79 -43.78 44.89
CA PRO A 52 34.47 -44.13 44.28
C PRO A 52 33.21 -44.12 45.23
N SER A 53 32.08 -44.64 44.69
CA SER A 53 30.91 -45.33 45.32
C SER A 53 29.64 -44.46 45.60
N SER A 54 28.38 -44.89 45.43
CA SER A 54 27.74 -46.22 45.32
C SER A 54 26.28 -46.15 44.74
N THR A 55 25.86 -47.25 44.08
CA THR A 55 24.53 -47.95 43.91
C THR A 55 23.17 -47.23 44.16
N THR A 56 22.01 -47.58 43.55
CA THR A 56 21.45 -48.95 43.33
C THR A 56 20.21 -48.94 42.38
N THR A 57 20.14 -49.99 41.52
CA THR A 57 19.00 -50.84 41.09
C THR A 57 17.77 -50.37 40.29
N ALA A 58 17.60 -51.05 39.14
CA ALA A 58 16.34 -51.41 38.44
C ALA A 58 15.74 -52.74 38.99
N PRO A 59 14.58 -53.21 38.49
CA PRO A 59 14.59 -54.38 37.57
C PRO A 59 13.46 -54.36 36.48
N SER A 60 13.73 -54.80 35.23
CA SER A 60 13.39 -56.12 34.58
C SER A 60 11.91 -56.24 34.09
N GLY A 61 11.51 -56.91 32.99
CA GLY A 61 12.12 -57.74 31.93
C GLY A 61 11.30 -57.59 30.61
N ARG A 62 11.81 -57.86 29.40
CA ARG A 62 12.31 -59.06 28.67
C ARG A 62 11.21 -59.96 28.03
N LYS A 63 11.37 -60.15 26.70
CA LYS A 63 11.01 -61.26 25.76
C LYS A 63 10.14 -60.75 24.59
N SER A 64 10.55 -60.71 23.30
CA SER A 64 11.18 -61.65 22.33
C SER A 64 10.19 -62.56 21.60
N SER A 65 10.16 -62.50 20.25
CA SER A 65 9.91 -63.57 19.24
C SER A 65 9.22 -62.98 17.98
N THR A 66 9.91 -62.77 16.85
CA THR A 66 10.25 -63.66 15.70
C THR A 66 9.24 -63.68 14.53
N ASP A 67 9.79 -63.41 13.35
CA ASP A 67 9.54 -63.98 12.01
C ASP A 67 8.17 -63.87 11.32
N HIS A 68 8.15 -63.24 10.13
CA HIS A 68 7.96 -63.98 8.87
C HIS A 68 8.38 -63.18 7.62
N CYS A 69 8.90 -63.94 6.66
CA CYS A 69 9.62 -63.54 5.43
C CYS A 69 8.77 -63.84 4.18
N LYS A 70 9.16 -63.22 3.04
CA LYS A 70 8.98 -63.57 1.60
C LYS A 70 8.47 -62.36 0.79
N SER A 71 8.92 -62.03 -0.42
CA SER A 71 10.04 -62.47 -1.28
C SER A 71 10.03 -61.60 -2.58
N THR A 72 11.23 -61.35 -3.16
CA THR A 72 11.55 -61.15 -4.61
C THR A 72 10.97 -59.92 -5.36
N SER A 73 11.67 -59.16 -6.22
CA SER A 73 12.90 -59.34 -7.00
C SER A 73 13.47 -58.00 -7.55
N ARG A 74 14.81 -57.95 -7.71
CA ARG A 74 15.71 -57.24 -8.69
C ARG A 74 15.07 -56.33 -9.77
N SER A 75 15.68 -55.29 -10.34
CA SER A 75 16.94 -54.54 -10.19
C SER A 75 16.96 -53.49 -11.32
N SER A 76 17.33 -52.24 -11.08
CA SER A 76 18.17 -51.46 -12.02
C SER A 76 18.53 -50.10 -11.42
N THR A 77 19.83 -49.91 -11.29
CA THR A 77 20.55 -48.74 -10.83
C THR A 77 20.28 -47.48 -11.67
N ASN A 78 20.11 -46.33 -11.02
CA ASN A 78 20.74 -45.10 -11.51
C ASN A 78 21.14 -44.17 -10.36
N ARG A 79 22.40 -43.78 -10.41
CA ARG A 79 23.21 -43.16 -9.37
C ARG A 79 23.09 -41.64 -9.55
N ALA A 80 22.44 -40.94 -8.62
CA ALA A 80 22.52 -39.48 -8.52
C ALA A 80 22.75 -39.07 -7.06
N LYS A 81 23.80 -38.26 -6.89
CA LYS A 81 24.44 -37.88 -5.62
C LYS A 81 23.46 -37.16 -4.68
N SER A 82 23.28 -37.71 -3.49
CA SER A 82 22.57 -37.09 -2.36
C SER A 82 23.46 -36.03 -1.69
N THR A 83 23.15 -34.75 -1.89
CA THR A 83 23.48 -33.70 -0.91
C THR A 83 22.32 -33.59 0.08
N ARG A 84 22.47 -34.30 1.21
CA ARG A 84 21.53 -34.26 2.35
C ARG A 84 21.49 -32.85 2.94
N SER A 85 20.45 -32.10 2.63
CA SER A 85 19.99 -30.98 3.46
C SER A 85 19.35 -31.58 4.72
N PHE A 86 19.97 -31.39 5.88
CA PHE A 86 19.34 -31.61 7.18
C PHE A 86 18.19 -30.60 7.36
N ARG A 87 17.03 -30.89 6.78
CA ARG A 87 15.76 -30.30 7.22
C ARG A 87 15.31 -31.09 8.43
N ASN A 88 15.61 -30.59 9.63
CA ASN A 88 14.85 -31.00 10.82
C ASN A 88 13.37 -30.71 10.52
N SER A 89 12.56 -31.76 10.41
CA SER A 89 11.11 -31.62 10.23
C SER A 89 10.57 -30.93 11.48
N ILE A 90 10.14 -29.68 11.32
CA ILE A 90 9.41 -28.96 12.36
C ILE A 90 8.11 -29.74 12.58
N ARG A 91 8.03 -30.51 13.67
CA ARG A 91 6.77 -31.11 14.10
C ARG A 91 5.94 -29.99 14.75
N SER A 92 4.85 -29.60 14.09
CA SER A 92 3.85 -28.72 14.71
C SER A 92 3.30 -29.41 15.97
N ALA A 93 3.23 -28.68 17.09
CA ALA A 93 2.58 -29.16 18.31
C ALA A 93 1.06 -29.31 18.15
N VAL A 94 0.52 -28.78 17.05
CA VAL A 94 -0.88 -28.83 16.66
C VAL A 94 -0.99 -29.78 15.47
N PRO A 95 -1.74 -30.90 15.58
CA PRO A 95 -1.92 -31.83 14.46
C PRO A 95 -2.46 -31.10 13.23
N ASP A 96 -1.97 -31.41 12.03
CA ASP A 96 -2.47 -30.82 10.78
C ASP A 96 -3.99 -31.07 10.57
N THR A 97 -4.56 -32.05 11.29
CA THR A 97 -5.98 -32.41 11.31
C THR A 97 -6.84 -31.57 12.26
N SER A 98 -6.24 -30.69 13.07
CA SER A 98 -7.00 -29.91 14.04
C SER A 98 -7.77 -28.77 13.37
N ILE A 99 -9.10 -28.79 13.52
CA ILE A 99 -9.99 -27.72 13.08
C ILE A 99 -9.82 -26.56 14.06
N MET A 100 -9.01 -25.56 13.71
CA MET A 100 -8.91 -24.33 14.50
C MET A 100 -10.17 -23.49 14.32
N SER A 101 -11.07 -23.52 15.32
CA SER A 101 -12.22 -22.62 15.39
C SER A 101 -11.80 -21.25 15.93
N ILE A 102 -12.35 -20.17 15.36
CA ILE A 102 -12.18 -18.83 15.91
C ILE A 102 -12.78 -18.79 17.32
N ALA A 103 -12.05 -18.22 18.27
CA ALA A 103 -12.56 -18.02 19.62
C ALA A 103 -13.85 -17.18 19.58
N GLN A 104 -14.91 -17.71 20.16
CA GLN A 104 -16.16 -16.96 20.30
C GLN A 104 -15.97 -15.80 21.25
N ARG A 105 -16.77 -14.74 21.08
CA ARG A 105 -16.75 -13.61 22.01
C ARG A 105 -17.11 -14.13 23.42
N PRO A 106 -16.26 -13.94 24.43
CA PRO A 106 -16.47 -14.54 25.74
C PRO A 106 -17.60 -13.88 26.53
N ASP A 107 -17.91 -12.60 26.24
CA ASP A 107 -18.87 -11.81 27.00
C ASP A 107 -19.57 -10.73 26.13
N GLN A 108 -20.24 -9.77 26.77
CA GLN A 108 -20.89 -8.63 26.10
C GLN A 108 -19.97 -7.40 25.95
N GLY A 109 -18.64 -7.61 25.97
CA GLY A 109 -17.62 -6.57 25.79
C GLY A 109 -16.94 -6.11 27.08
N GLY A 110 -17.23 -6.69 28.23
CA GLY A 110 -16.72 -6.27 29.54
C GLY A 110 -17.47 -5.08 30.16
N LEU A 111 -17.16 -4.77 31.43
CA LEU A 111 -17.85 -3.77 32.25
C LEU A 111 -17.04 -2.49 32.52
N ALA A 112 -15.75 -2.48 32.18
CA ALA A 112 -14.87 -1.35 32.47
C ALA A 112 -15.19 -0.09 31.65
N GLY A 113 -15.03 1.08 32.26
CA GLY A 113 -15.18 2.39 31.62
C GLY A 113 -16.58 3.01 31.78
N GLN A 114 -16.65 4.33 31.56
CA GLN A 114 -17.90 5.10 31.65
C GLN A 114 -18.79 4.83 30.43
N LYS A 115 -20.07 4.54 30.63
CA LYS A 115 -21.04 4.32 29.53
C LYS A 115 -21.34 5.63 28.80
N LEU A 116 -21.40 5.58 27.47
CA LEU A 116 -21.85 6.66 26.60
C LEU A 116 -22.55 6.10 25.36
N LYS A 117 -23.17 6.97 24.55
CA LYS A 117 -23.77 6.61 23.26
C LYS A 117 -22.93 7.23 22.14
N LEU A 118 -22.73 6.49 21.06
CA LEU A 118 -22.03 6.96 19.87
C LEU A 118 -22.87 6.72 18.62
N PHE A 119 -22.79 7.65 17.68
CA PHE A 119 -23.25 7.41 16.32
C PHE A 119 -22.21 6.61 15.54
N THR A 120 -22.67 5.72 14.69
CA THR A 120 -21.84 4.97 13.74
C THR A 120 -22.30 5.28 12.34
N ASN A 121 -21.40 5.22 11.36
CA ASN A 121 -21.77 5.41 9.96
C ASN A 121 -22.46 4.17 9.33
N HIS A 122 -23.21 3.43 10.14
CA HIS A 122 -24.03 2.31 9.73
C HIS A 122 -25.50 2.71 9.72
N PHE A 123 -26.25 2.19 8.76
CA PHE A 123 -27.69 2.32 8.64
C PHE A 123 -28.29 0.92 8.66
N LYS A 124 -29.37 0.71 9.41
CA LYS A 124 -29.97 -0.62 9.55
C LYS A 124 -30.69 -1.00 8.26
N CYS A 125 -30.50 -2.24 7.83
CA CYS A 125 -31.17 -2.80 6.66
C CYS A 125 -32.29 -3.73 7.10
N ASN A 126 -33.50 -3.47 6.64
CA ASN A 126 -34.63 -4.37 6.79
C ASN A 126 -34.70 -5.23 5.53
N ILE A 127 -34.34 -6.51 5.68
CA ILE A 127 -34.31 -7.49 4.59
C ILE A 127 -35.38 -8.55 4.90
N PRO A 128 -36.22 -8.95 3.93
CA PRO A 128 -37.19 -10.01 4.15
C PRO A 128 -36.53 -11.30 4.64
N ARG A 129 -37.17 -11.96 5.61
CA ARG A 129 -36.66 -13.22 6.19
C ARG A 129 -36.77 -14.38 5.23
N ILE A 130 -37.88 -14.44 4.51
CA ILE A 130 -38.16 -15.47 3.51
C ILE A 130 -37.85 -14.87 2.15
N LEU A 131 -36.59 -14.97 1.74
CA LEU A 131 -36.13 -14.51 0.44
C LEU A 131 -35.17 -15.54 -0.13
N LYS A 132 -35.51 -16.06 -1.31
CA LYS A 132 -34.64 -16.95 -2.09
C LYS A 132 -34.06 -16.17 -3.26
N CYS A 133 -32.79 -16.44 -3.55
CA CYS A 133 -32.12 -15.86 -4.70
C CYS A 133 -31.44 -16.94 -5.52
N HIS A 134 -31.63 -16.89 -6.83
CA HIS A 134 -31.10 -17.84 -7.80
C HIS A 134 -29.91 -17.21 -8.52
N GLN A 135 -28.79 -17.93 -8.57
CA GLN A 135 -27.60 -17.53 -9.32
C GLN A 135 -27.50 -18.34 -10.62
N TYR A 136 -27.30 -17.65 -11.74
CA TYR A 136 -27.08 -18.24 -13.05
C TYR A 136 -25.69 -17.88 -13.57
N ASP A 137 -25.05 -18.81 -14.27
CA ASP A 137 -23.85 -18.52 -15.04
C ASP A 137 -24.26 -17.99 -16.41
N ILE A 138 -23.66 -16.88 -16.83
CA ILE A 138 -23.97 -16.20 -18.08
C ILE A 138 -22.71 -15.89 -18.87
N GLU A 139 -22.84 -15.87 -20.19
CA GLU A 139 -21.80 -15.44 -21.11
C GLU A 139 -22.34 -14.37 -22.06
N LEU A 140 -21.60 -13.26 -22.16
CA LEU A 140 -21.89 -12.16 -23.06
C LEU A 140 -20.84 -12.13 -24.15
N GLU A 141 -21.27 -12.21 -25.39
CA GLU A 141 -20.41 -12.27 -26.55
C GLU A 141 -20.73 -11.16 -27.55
N ALA A 142 -19.72 -10.78 -28.33
CA ALA A 142 -19.81 -9.82 -29.42
C ALA A 142 -19.39 -10.50 -30.73
N ALA A 143 -20.14 -10.25 -31.79
CA ALA A 143 -19.82 -10.78 -33.11
C ALA A 143 -18.56 -10.12 -33.69
N ASN A 144 -17.71 -10.91 -34.32
CA ASN A 144 -16.60 -10.46 -35.14
C ASN A 144 -17.08 -10.17 -36.57
N ARG A 145 -16.21 -9.57 -37.40
CA ARG A 145 -16.52 -9.27 -38.80
C ARG A 145 -16.68 -10.52 -39.67
N ASP A 146 -16.03 -11.61 -39.29
CA ASP A 146 -16.12 -12.92 -39.92
C ASP A 146 -17.34 -13.73 -39.45
N GLY A 147 -18.21 -13.14 -38.60
CA GLY A 147 -19.39 -13.80 -38.04
C GLY A 147 -19.12 -14.68 -36.82
N THR A 148 -17.86 -14.86 -36.41
CA THR A 148 -17.53 -15.62 -35.20
C THR A 148 -17.85 -14.84 -33.92
N TRP A 149 -18.04 -15.52 -32.80
CA TRP A 149 -18.32 -14.87 -31.52
C TRP A 149 -17.07 -14.82 -30.64
N ARG A 150 -16.94 -13.73 -29.88
CA ARG A 150 -15.90 -13.58 -28.86
C ARG A 150 -16.48 -13.00 -27.58
N PRO A 151 -15.86 -13.21 -26.41
CA PRO A 151 -16.30 -12.57 -25.17
C PRO A 151 -16.37 -11.05 -25.31
N ALA A 152 -17.50 -10.47 -24.91
CA ALA A 152 -17.71 -9.03 -24.95
C ALA A 152 -16.72 -8.32 -24.02
N LYS A 153 -16.27 -7.13 -24.44
CA LYS A 153 -15.40 -6.28 -23.62
C LYS A 153 -16.11 -5.91 -22.32
N LYS A 154 -15.35 -5.86 -21.21
CA LYS A 154 -15.91 -5.58 -19.88
C LYS A 154 -16.77 -4.30 -19.85
N ASP A 155 -16.31 -3.26 -20.53
CA ASP A 155 -16.98 -1.95 -20.57
C ASP A 155 -18.35 -2.00 -21.28
N ASP A 156 -18.56 -2.97 -22.18
CA ASP A 156 -19.80 -3.11 -22.95
C ASP A 156 -20.83 -3.97 -22.21
N ARG A 157 -20.37 -4.98 -21.45
CA ARG A 157 -21.21 -6.05 -20.88
C ARG A 157 -22.43 -5.53 -20.12
N PHE A 158 -22.23 -4.53 -19.26
CA PHE A 158 -23.31 -4.00 -18.42
C PHE A 158 -24.41 -3.33 -19.26
N ILE A 159 -24.02 -2.54 -20.27
CA ILE A 159 -24.95 -1.84 -21.17
C ILE A 159 -25.69 -2.84 -22.05
N VAL A 160 -24.97 -3.83 -22.60
CA VAL A 160 -25.54 -4.90 -23.43
C VAL A 160 -26.59 -5.67 -22.65
N LEU A 161 -26.23 -6.16 -21.46
CA LEU A 161 -27.12 -6.95 -20.64
C LEU A 161 -28.38 -6.17 -20.27
N ARG A 162 -28.24 -4.91 -19.86
CA ARG A 162 -29.37 -4.06 -19.51
C ARG A 162 -30.36 -3.91 -20.68
N LYS A 163 -29.87 -3.69 -21.89
CA LYS A 163 -30.75 -3.56 -23.07
C LYS A 163 -31.44 -4.87 -23.44
N ILE A 164 -30.77 -6.01 -23.26
CA ILE A 164 -31.39 -7.32 -23.47
C ILE A 164 -32.50 -7.54 -22.45
N ILE A 165 -32.24 -7.31 -21.16
CA ILE A 165 -33.24 -7.40 -20.07
C ILE A 165 -34.45 -6.53 -20.38
N GLU A 166 -34.24 -5.27 -20.78
CA GLU A 166 -35.31 -4.32 -21.11
C GLU A 166 -36.12 -4.76 -22.35
N ARG A 167 -35.46 -5.28 -23.40
CA ARG A 167 -36.11 -5.71 -24.64
C ARG A 167 -36.92 -7.00 -24.47
N GLU A 168 -36.36 -7.95 -23.75
CA GLU A 168 -36.90 -9.31 -23.61
C GLU A 168 -37.80 -9.44 -22.37
N HIS A 169 -38.05 -8.32 -21.67
CA HIS A 169 -38.92 -8.24 -20.50
C HIS A 169 -38.58 -9.28 -19.43
N PHE A 170 -37.29 -9.42 -19.13
CA PHE A 170 -36.84 -10.29 -18.03
C PHE A 170 -37.48 -9.85 -16.71
N PRO A 171 -37.75 -10.79 -15.78
CA PRO A 171 -38.09 -10.43 -14.41
C PRO A 171 -36.91 -9.72 -13.74
N LEU A 172 -37.07 -9.25 -12.51
CA LEU A 172 -36.00 -8.52 -11.83
C LEU A 172 -34.72 -9.35 -11.71
N VAL A 173 -33.69 -8.90 -12.44
CA VAL A 173 -32.36 -9.49 -12.41
C VAL A 173 -31.27 -8.45 -12.19
N TRP A 174 -30.19 -8.84 -11.53
CA TRP A 174 -29.00 -8.00 -11.33
C TRP A 174 -27.71 -8.78 -11.56
N TYR A 175 -26.63 -8.06 -11.89
CA TYR A 175 -25.44 -8.65 -12.51
C TYR A 175 -24.13 -8.20 -11.85
N ASP A 176 -23.19 -9.12 -11.70
CA ASP A 176 -21.91 -8.85 -11.05
C ASP A 176 -20.83 -8.21 -11.94
N GLU A 177 -21.11 -7.96 -13.23
CA GLU A 177 -20.15 -7.54 -14.27
C GLU A 177 -19.13 -8.62 -14.69
N GLY A 178 -19.28 -9.82 -14.17
CA GLY A 178 -18.44 -10.98 -14.45
C GLY A 178 -19.17 -11.98 -15.32
N LYS A 179 -19.70 -12.99 -14.66
CA LYS A 179 -20.41 -14.13 -15.26
C LYS A 179 -21.64 -14.53 -14.48
N SER A 180 -22.02 -13.81 -13.42
CA SER A 180 -23.14 -14.22 -12.57
C SER A 180 -24.30 -13.25 -12.66
N LEU A 181 -25.44 -13.77 -13.10
CA LEU A 181 -26.74 -13.12 -13.05
C LEU A 181 -27.52 -13.65 -11.85
N TYR A 182 -28.25 -12.77 -11.17
CA TYR A 182 -29.05 -13.12 -10.00
C TYR A 182 -30.50 -12.71 -10.22
N SER A 183 -31.43 -13.50 -9.70
CA SER A 183 -32.86 -13.22 -9.71
C SER A 183 -33.52 -13.70 -8.41
N ILE A 184 -34.70 -13.17 -8.10
CA ILE A 184 -35.57 -13.74 -7.05
C ILE A 184 -36.45 -14.84 -7.62
N GLU A 185 -36.96 -14.63 -8.83
CA GLU A 185 -37.79 -15.60 -9.51
C GLU A 185 -36.94 -16.64 -10.22
N LEU A 186 -37.42 -17.88 -10.25
CA LEU A 186 -36.78 -18.92 -11.05
C LEU A 186 -37.05 -18.64 -12.53
N LEU A 187 -36.00 -18.53 -13.33
CA LEU A 187 -36.11 -18.28 -14.76
C LEU A 187 -36.42 -19.60 -15.46
N VAL A 188 -37.67 -19.77 -15.89
CA VAL A 188 -38.18 -21.05 -16.46
C VAL A 188 -38.30 -21.03 -17.99
N ASP A 189 -38.54 -19.87 -18.60
CA ASP A 189 -38.75 -19.71 -20.05
C ASP A 189 -37.54 -19.06 -20.75
N LEU A 190 -36.35 -19.63 -20.55
CA LEU A 190 -35.13 -19.07 -21.11
C LEU A 190 -34.89 -19.52 -22.55
N LYS A 191 -34.60 -18.57 -23.44
CA LYS A 191 -34.08 -18.86 -24.78
C LYS A 191 -32.64 -19.35 -24.67
N ASP A 192 -32.23 -20.23 -25.59
CA ASP A 192 -30.83 -20.67 -25.71
C ASP A 192 -29.86 -19.49 -25.88
N GLN A 193 -30.29 -18.46 -26.62
CA GLN A 193 -29.54 -17.22 -26.79
C GLN A 193 -30.47 -16.01 -26.97
N TYR A 194 -30.06 -14.88 -26.40
CA TYR A 194 -30.72 -13.58 -26.59
C TYR A 194 -29.79 -12.64 -27.35
N GLU A 195 -30.21 -12.18 -28.52
CA GLU A 195 -29.38 -11.35 -29.39
C GLU A 195 -29.86 -9.90 -29.45
N ILE A 196 -28.92 -8.96 -29.50
CA ILE A 196 -29.20 -7.55 -29.70
C ILE A 196 -28.13 -6.90 -30.58
N THR A 197 -28.57 -6.01 -31.45
CA THR A 197 -27.66 -5.14 -32.20
C THR A 197 -27.66 -3.76 -31.56
N ILE A 198 -26.48 -3.27 -31.22
CA ILE A 198 -26.30 -1.95 -30.62
C ILE A 198 -25.53 -1.08 -31.61
N LYS A 199 -26.14 0.03 -32.02
CA LYS A 199 -25.42 1.12 -32.70
C LYS A 199 -24.48 1.79 -31.71
N ASP A 200 -23.20 1.82 -32.05
CA ASP A 200 -22.22 2.64 -31.33
C ASP A 200 -22.53 4.11 -31.63
N LYS A 201 -22.99 4.84 -30.61
CA LYS A 201 -23.27 6.29 -30.70
C LYS A 201 -22.07 7.09 -31.21
N LYS A 202 -20.84 6.54 -31.14
CA LYS A 202 -19.60 7.23 -31.49
C LYS A 202 -19.07 6.91 -32.88
N SER A 203 -19.52 5.85 -33.56
CA SER A 203 -18.92 5.46 -34.83
C SER A 203 -19.92 5.07 -35.91
N ASP A 204 -21.23 5.20 -35.63
CA ASP A 204 -22.35 4.75 -36.48
C ASP A 204 -22.23 3.29 -36.94
N ARG A 205 -21.44 2.49 -36.21
CA ARG A 205 -21.25 1.07 -36.49
C ARG A 205 -22.22 0.28 -35.65
N GLU A 206 -22.86 -0.68 -36.28
CA GLU A 206 -23.65 -1.69 -35.60
C GLU A 206 -22.75 -2.82 -35.10
N GLN A 207 -22.86 -3.12 -33.81
CA GLN A 207 -22.22 -4.25 -33.18
C GLN A 207 -23.28 -5.20 -32.65
N LYS A 208 -23.28 -6.43 -33.14
CA LYS A 208 -24.16 -7.49 -32.66
C LYS A 208 -23.56 -8.13 -31.40
N TYR A 209 -24.42 -8.37 -30.42
CA TYR A 209 -24.12 -9.03 -29.15
C TYR A 209 -25.11 -10.17 -28.90
N ARG A 210 -24.69 -11.17 -28.14
CA ARG A 210 -25.58 -12.19 -27.60
C ARG A 210 -25.30 -12.47 -26.13
N LEU A 211 -26.37 -12.79 -25.41
CA LEU A 211 -26.37 -13.31 -24.05
C LEU A 211 -26.74 -14.79 -24.09
N LEU A 212 -25.89 -15.61 -23.47
CA LEU A 212 -26.14 -17.02 -23.20
C LEU A 212 -26.35 -17.18 -21.70
N ILE A 213 -27.44 -17.85 -21.31
CA ILE A 213 -27.63 -18.28 -19.93
C ILE A 213 -27.28 -19.76 -19.88
N ILE A 214 -26.15 -20.07 -19.25
CA ILE A 214 -25.53 -21.40 -19.34
C ILE A 214 -26.31 -22.39 -18.48
N ASN A 215 -26.47 -22.06 -17.19
CA ASN A 215 -27.19 -22.90 -16.24
C ASN A 215 -27.53 -22.15 -14.94
N LEU A 216 -28.51 -22.70 -14.20
CA LEU A 216 -28.70 -22.39 -12.78
C LEU A 216 -27.55 -23.00 -11.97
N VAL A 217 -26.78 -22.15 -11.29
CA VAL A 217 -25.65 -22.57 -10.46
C VAL A 217 -26.13 -23.03 -9.09
N LYS A 218 -26.88 -22.16 -8.39
CA LYS A 218 -27.33 -22.42 -7.02
C LYS A 218 -28.46 -21.48 -6.61
N SER A 219 -29.34 -21.99 -5.75
CA SER A 219 -30.33 -21.20 -5.03
C SER A 219 -29.87 -20.96 -3.60
N TYR A 220 -29.91 -19.70 -3.15
CA TYR A 220 -29.47 -19.27 -1.83
C TYR A 220 -30.66 -18.82 -1.00
N ASP A 221 -30.72 -19.29 0.24
CA ASP A 221 -31.65 -18.79 1.24
C ASP A 221 -31.03 -17.62 2.01
N ILE A 222 -31.62 -16.44 1.89
CA ILE A 222 -31.18 -15.23 2.59
C ILE A 222 -31.44 -15.32 4.10
N GLN A 223 -32.31 -16.23 4.56
CA GLN A 223 -32.52 -16.52 5.98
C GLN A 223 -31.22 -16.90 6.72
N THR A 224 -30.24 -17.46 6.00
CA THR A 224 -28.91 -17.77 6.53
C THR A 224 -28.19 -16.56 7.13
N LEU A 225 -28.49 -15.34 6.69
CA LEU A 225 -27.99 -14.10 7.31
C LEU A 225 -28.44 -14.00 8.77
N TRP A 226 -29.72 -14.25 9.02
CA TRP A 226 -30.33 -14.17 10.35
C TRP A 226 -29.91 -15.34 11.23
N ASP A 227 -29.76 -16.53 10.65
CA ASP A 227 -29.26 -17.70 11.38
C ASP A 227 -27.81 -17.48 11.84
N PHE A 228 -26.97 -16.80 11.04
CA PHE A 228 -25.63 -16.40 11.46
C PHE A 228 -25.66 -15.36 12.58
N ILE A 229 -26.49 -14.32 12.46
CA ILE A 229 -26.64 -13.27 13.49
C ILE A 229 -27.13 -13.87 14.82
N ALA A 230 -28.02 -14.87 14.75
CA ALA A 230 -28.54 -15.61 15.89
C ALA A 230 -27.57 -16.68 16.43
N ASN A 231 -26.36 -16.81 15.86
CA ASN A 231 -25.35 -17.83 16.18
C ASN A 231 -25.84 -19.29 16.01
N LYS A 232 -26.84 -19.53 15.15
CA LYS A 232 -27.26 -20.90 14.78
C LYS A 232 -26.27 -21.56 13.83
N ILE A 233 -25.58 -20.76 13.02
CA ILE A 233 -24.50 -21.22 12.13
C ILE A 233 -23.20 -20.49 12.48
N ALA A 234 -22.09 -21.23 12.48
CA ALA A 234 -20.76 -20.69 12.79
C ALA A 234 -20.08 -20.03 11.57
N ILE A 235 -20.44 -20.47 10.36
CA ILE A 235 -19.82 -20.02 9.11
C ILE A 235 -20.57 -18.77 8.61
N ARG A 236 -19.81 -17.70 8.35
CA ARG A 236 -20.37 -16.46 7.81
C ARG A 236 -20.92 -16.70 6.40
N PRO A 237 -22.19 -16.34 6.11
CA PRO A 237 -22.82 -16.53 4.81
C PRO A 237 -22.29 -15.52 3.77
N ARG A 238 -21.14 -15.83 3.16
CA ARG A 238 -20.44 -14.92 2.22
C ARG A 238 -21.23 -14.67 0.93
N ASP A 239 -21.81 -15.70 0.34
CA ASP A 239 -22.53 -15.57 -0.94
C ASP A 239 -23.82 -14.73 -0.82
N PRO A 240 -24.72 -14.97 0.16
CA PRO A 240 -25.87 -14.09 0.38
C PRO A 240 -25.48 -12.61 0.57
N ILE A 241 -24.41 -12.31 1.32
CA ILE A 241 -23.91 -10.94 1.47
C ILE A 241 -23.47 -10.38 0.11
N ARG A 242 -22.65 -11.13 -0.65
CA ARG A 242 -22.15 -10.70 -1.97
C ARG A 242 -23.28 -10.45 -2.97
N ILE A 243 -24.30 -11.30 -2.96
CA ILE A 243 -25.48 -11.21 -3.82
C ILE A 243 -26.22 -9.89 -3.56
N LEU A 244 -26.54 -9.59 -2.30
CA LEU A 244 -27.23 -8.36 -1.91
C LEU A 244 -26.35 -7.11 -2.09
N GLU A 245 -25.05 -7.21 -1.83
CA GLU A 245 -24.11 -6.13 -2.14
C GLU A 245 -24.04 -5.84 -3.65
N THR A 246 -24.25 -6.83 -4.51
CA THR A 246 -24.29 -6.62 -5.96
C THR A 246 -25.57 -5.89 -6.36
N LEU A 247 -26.71 -6.26 -5.76
CA LEU A 247 -28.00 -5.59 -5.94
C LEU A 247 -27.91 -4.09 -5.60
N LEU A 248 -27.36 -3.76 -4.43
CA LEU A 248 -27.19 -2.37 -3.94
C LEU A 248 -26.33 -1.47 -4.85
N LYS A 249 -25.59 -2.07 -5.80
CA LYS A 249 -24.74 -1.36 -6.76
C LYS A 249 -25.39 -1.20 -8.12
N GLN A 250 -26.46 -1.94 -8.42
CA GLN A 250 -26.99 -2.10 -9.76
C GLN A 250 -27.43 -0.74 -10.35
N THR A 251 -28.18 0.06 -9.59
CA THR A 251 -28.60 1.41 -10.00
C THR A 251 -27.42 2.38 -10.06
N THR A 252 -26.56 2.40 -9.04
CA THR A 252 -25.43 3.35 -8.96
C THR A 252 -24.40 3.13 -10.06
N ARG A 253 -24.18 1.89 -10.51
CA ARG A 253 -23.27 1.57 -11.62
C ARG A 253 -23.74 2.13 -12.95
N ALA A 254 -25.04 2.31 -13.14
CA ALA A 254 -25.58 2.89 -14.37
C ALA A 254 -25.29 4.39 -14.48
N THR A 255 -25.13 5.09 -13.36
CA THR A 255 -25.03 6.55 -13.30
C THR A 255 -23.65 7.06 -12.87
N MET A 256 -22.87 6.28 -12.12
CA MET A 256 -21.60 6.71 -11.50
C MET A 256 -20.41 5.83 -11.91
N VAL A 257 -19.20 6.36 -11.75
CA VAL A 257 -17.97 5.56 -11.81
C VAL A 257 -17.87 4.69 -10.56
N SER A 258 -17.88 3.37 -10.74
CA SER A 258 -17.65 2.42 -9.65
C SER A 258 -16.20 1.96 -9.59
N VAL A 259 -15.60 2.06 -8.39
CA VAL A 259 -14.30 1.49 -8.05
C VAL A 259 -14.48 0.55 -6.87
N LYS A 260 -14.71 -0.73 -7.14
CA LYS A 260 -15.06 -1.76 -6.14
C LYS A 260 -16.36 -1.45 -5.39
N ASN A 261 -16.24 -0.84 -4.21
CA ASN A 261 -17.35 -0.45 -3.32
C ASN A 261 -17.41 1.08 -3.15
N GLN A 262 -16.70 1.83 -4.00
CA GLN A 262 -16.66 3.28 -4.02
C GLN A 262 -17.32 3.80 -5.29
N PHE A 263 -18.05 4.90 -5.18
CA PHE A 263 -18.86 5.45 -6.26
C PHE A 263 -18.62 6.95 -6.38
N TYR A 264 -18.38 7.41 -7.61
CA TYR A 264 -18.03 8.79 -7.93
C TYR A 264 -18.91 9.28 -9.08
N ASP A 265 -19.63 10.37 -8.87
CA ASP A 265 -20.42 11.01 -9.91
C ASP A 265 -19.52 11.60 -10.99
N ARG A 266 -19.80 11.33 -12.27
CA ARG A 266 -19.02 11.86 -13.40
C ARG A 266 -19.32 13.33 -13.69
N GLN A 267 -20.45 13.84 -13.20
CA GLN A 267 -20.91 15.21 -13.46
C GLN A 267 -20.28 16.22 -12.51
N GLN A 268 -19.64 15.78 -11.42
CA GLN A 268 -18.96 16.68 -10.51
C GLN A 268 -17.72 17.33 -11.15
N GLU A 269 -17.40 18.53 -10.71
CA GLU A 269 -16.10 19.13 -11.00
C GLU A 269 -15.01 18.49 -10.14
N LEU A 270 -13.85 18.28 -10.74
CA LEU A 270 -12.70 17.71 -10.04
C LEU A 270 -11.86 18.80 -9.39
N ASP A 271 -11.58 18.62 -8.12
CA ASP A 271 -10.69 19.48 -7.34
C ASP A 271 -9.25 19.37 -7.85
N ASP A 272 -8.72 20.41 -8.48
CA ASP A 272 -7.37 20.37 -9.07
C ASP A 272 -6.27 20.06 -8.03
N LEU A 273 -5.42 19.08 -8.36
CA LEU A 273 -4.26 18.66 -7.59
C LEU A 273 -2.93 18.96 -8.30
N GLY A 274 -2.96 19.44 -9.54
CA GLY A 274 -1.81 19.57 -10.42
C GLY A 274 -1.37 18.27 -11.08
N ASP A 275 -0.48 18.37 -12.06
CA ASP A 275 -0.02 17.29 -12.94
C ASP A 275 -1.15 16.64 -13.76
N GLY A 276 -2.15 17.42 -14.18
CA GLY A 276 -3.35 16.96 -14.89
C GLY A 276 -4.22 15.99 -14.09
N ARG A 277 -4.16 16.04 -12.75
CA ARG A 277 -4.94 15.19 -11.84
C ARG A 277 -5.93 16.04 -11.05
N GLY A 278 -7.15 15.53 -10.94
CA GLY A 278 -8.18 16.09 -10.08
C GLY A 278 -8.64 15.10 -9.01
N LEU A 279 -9.09 15.62 -7.87
CA LEU A 279 -9.67 14.87 -6.77
C LEU A 279 -11.20 14.81 -6.95
N ALA A 280 -11.76 13.60 -6.94
CA ALA A 280 -13.20 13.40 -6.91
C ALA A 280 -13.67 13.08 -5.49
N HIS A 281 -14.82 13.63 -5.12
CA HIS A 281 -15.60 13.23 -3.96
C HIS A 281 -16.60 12.13 -4.34
N GLY A 282 -16.77 11.17 -3.45
CA GLY A 282 -17.69 10.07 -3.65
C GLY A 282 -18.00 9.39 -2.34
N PHE A 283 -18.57 8.20 -2.41
CA PHE A 283 -18.91 7.46 -1.20
C PHE A 283 -18.58 5.98 -1.33
N TYR A 284 -18.26 5.39 -0.18
CA TYR A 284 -18.16 3.96 0.04
C TYR A 284 -19.49 3.43 0.53
N GLN A 285 -19.89 2.25 0.03
CA GLN A 285 -20.97 1.47 0.61
C GLN A 285 -20.61 -0.02 0.69
N ALA A 286 -20.97 -0.67 1.79
CA ALA A 286 -20.82 -2.12 1.96
C ALA A 286 -21.78 -2.66 3.03
N MET A 287 -22.17 -3.92 2.89
CA MET A 287 -23.09 -4.58 3.82
C MET A 287 -22.32 -5.32 4.91
N PHE A 288 -22.79 -5.19 6.15
CA PHE A 288 -22.22 -5.85 7.33
C PHE A 288 -23.30 -6.53 8.15
N LEU A 289 -23.01 -7.75 8.59
CA LEU A 289 -23.79 -8.43 9.62
C LEU A 289 -23.26 -8.00 10.99
N THR A 290 -24.15 -7.52 11.84
CA THR A 290 -23.85 -7.01 13.17
C THR A 290 -24.81 -7.61 14.20
N LYS A 291 -24.55 -7.40 15.50
CA LYS A 291 -25.48 -7.84 16.55
C LYS A 291 -26.87 -7.21 16.47
N VAL A 292 -27.01 -6.02 15.86
CA VAL A 292 -28.32 -5.36 15.68
C VAL A 292 -29.04 -5.80 14.41
N GLY A 293 -28.40 -6.62 13.57
CA GLY A 293 -28.92 -7.06 12.28
C GLY A 293 -27.98 -6.78 11.11
N ALA A 294 -28.50 -6.91 9.90
CA ALA A 294 -27.84 -6.44 8.70
C ALA A 294 -27.80 -4.90 8.66
N THR A 295 -26.66 -4.34 8.27
CA THR A 295 -26.46 -2.89 8.17
C THR A 295 -25.69 -2.55 6.91
N ILE A 296 -25.89 -1.35 6.38
CA ILE A 296 -25.06 -0.77 5.33
C ILE A 296 -24.13 0.28 5.93
N ASN A 297 -22.83 0.10 5.75
CA ASN A 297 -21.83 1.09 6.11
C ASN A 297 -21.70 2.09 4.96
N ILE A 298 -21.86 3.38 5.25
CA ILE A 298 -21.71 4.45 4.26
C ILE A 298 -20.65 5.43 4.75
N ASN A 299 -19.71 5.81 3.90
CA ASN A 299 -18.69 6.79 4.25
C ASN A 299 -18.32 7.66 3.06
N SER A 300 -17.96 8.92 3.31
CA SER A 300 -17.33 9.77 2.29
C SER A 300 -15.97 9.21 1.91
N THR A 301 -15.67 9.21 0.62
CA THR A 301 -14.39 8.78 0.04
C THR A 301 -13.90 9.75 -1.00
N PHE A 302 -12.58 9.76 -1.19
CA PHE A 302 -11.94 10.60 -2.17
C PHE A 302 -10.95 9.77 -2.97
N THR A 303 -10.88 9.99 -4.29
CA THR A 303 -9.87 9.37 -5.16
C THR A 303 -9.48 10.32 -6.26
N CYS A 304 -8.30 10.13 -6.84
CA CYS A 304 -7.80 10.95 -7.92
C CYS A 304 -8.14 10.35 -9.28
N PHE A 305 -8.54 11.21 -10.21
CA PHE A 305 -8.77 10.90 -11.62
C PHE A 305 -7.94 11.86 -12.48
N TYR A 306 -7.64 11.46 -13.72
CA TYR A 306 -7.07 12.38 -14.69
C TYR A 306 -8.15 13.30 -15.26
N GLN A 307 -7.79 14.57 -15.42
CA GLN A 307 -8.59 15.58 -16.09
C GLN A 307 -8.36 15.50 -17.62
N PRO A 308 -9.31 15.98 -18.43
CA PRO A 308 -9.16 16.04 -19.89
C PRO A 308 -8.18 17.14 -20.29
N PHE A 309 -6.89 16.81 -20.35
CA PHE A 309 -5.85 17.72 -20.81
C PHE A 309 -5.36 17.35 -22.20
N ASN A 310 -5.03 18.35 -23.03
CA ASN A 310 -4.21 18.09 -24.21
C ASN A 310 -2.89 17.46 -23.76
N LEU A 311 -2.35 16.51 -24.53
CA LEU A 311 -1.13 15.82 -24.14
C LEU A 311 0.07 16.77 -24.01
N VAL A 312 0.14 17.83 -24.83
CA VAL A 312 1.21 18.85 -24.71
C VAL A 312 1.11 19.57 -23.37
N ASP A 313 -0.08 20.08 -23.03
CA ASP A 313 -0.32 20.81 -21.77
C ASP A 313 -0.10 19.91 -20.54
N PHE A 314 -0.58 18.67 -20.61
CA PHE A 314 -0.36 17.66 -19.57
C PHE A 314 1.13 17.43 -19.31
N LEU A 315 1.95 17.35 -20.37
CA LEU A 315 3.38 17.13 -20.25
C LEU A 315 4.12 18.37 -19.74
N CYS A 316 3.75 19.58 -20.18
CA CYS A 316 4.28 20.83 -19.64
C CYS A 316 4.03 20.92 -18.12
N GLU A 317 2.80 20.61 -17.68
CA GLU A 317 2.45 20.66 -16.27
C GLU A 317 3.21 19.61 -15.46
N TYR A 318 3.28 18.37 -15.97
CA TYR A 318 3.97 17.27 -15.31
C TYR A 318 5.49 17.48 -15.20
N LEU A 319 6.12 18.03 -16.24
CA LEU A 319 7.56 18.27 -16.29
C LEU A 319 7.97 19.60 -15.66
N GLN A 320 7.01 20.50 -15.39
CA GLN A 320 7.22 21.84 -14.85
C GLN A 320 8.15 22.73 -15.70
N HIS A 321 8.18 22.51 -17.01
CA HIS A 321 8.85 23.39 -17.97
C HIS A 321 8.12 23.36 -19.32
N ASN A 322 8.47 24.28 -20.23
CA ASN A 322 7.74 24.45 -21.48
C ASN A 322 8.36 23.63 -22.61
N ILE A 323 7.84 22.42 -22.82
CA ILE A 323 8.32 21.50 -23.86
C ILE A 323 8.21 22.06 -25.28
N ILE A 324 7.33 23.05 -25.51
CA ILE A 324 7.17 23.70 -26.81
C ILE A 324 8.45 24.47 -27.18
N GLN A 325 9.11 25.07 -26.19
CA GLN A 325 10.33 25.85 -26.38
C GLN A 325 11.59 25.00 -26.19
N ASP A 326 11.60 24.18 -25.14
CA ASP A 326 12.80 23.45 -24.71
C ASP A 326 12.95 22.09 -25.39
N GLY A 327 11.88 21.57 -26.01
CA GLY A 327 11.82 20.21 -26.54
C GLY A 327 11.62 19.16 -25.45
N ILE A 328 11.76 17.88 -25.82
CA ILE A 328 11.76 16.76 -24.87
C ILE A 328 12.88 15.81 -25.28
N ASP A 329 13.85 15.61 -24.40
CA ASP A 329 14.98 14.72 -24.71
C ASP A 329 14.60 13.23 -24.61
N GLU A 330 15.43 12.34 -25.16
CA GLU A 330 15.15 10.91 -25.18
C GLU A 330 15.06 10.30 -23.76
N ARG A 331 15.85 10.80 -22.82
CA ARG A 331 15.86 10.33 -21.43
C ARG A 331 14.55 10.70 -20.73
N GLU A 332 14.05 11.91 -20.94
CA GLU A 332 12.77 12.39 -20.46
C GLU A 332 11.62 11.60 -21.07
N GLN A 333 11.65 11.36 -22.38
CA GLN A 333 10.67 10.51 -23.07
C GLN A 333 10.60 9.11 -22.46
N GLN A 334 11.74 8.45 -22.26
CA GLN A 334 11.82 7.13 -21.62
C GLN A 334 11.29 7.16 -20.17
N LEU A 335 11.59 8.22 -19.42
CA LEU A 335 11.07 8.40 -18.06
C LEU A 335 9.56 8.61 -18.04
N LEU A 336 9.00 9.42 -18.93
CA LEU A 336 7.56 9.66 -19.07
C LEU A 336 6.82 8.38 -19.42
N LEU A 337 7.29 7.61 -20.39
CA LEU A 337 6.71 6.31 -20.76
C LEU A 337 6.69 5.36 -19.58
N ARG A 338 7.84 5.20 -18.91
CA ARG A 338 7.99 4.26 -17.79
C ARG A 338 7.17 4.67 -16.56
N LYS A 339 7.16 5.97 -16.24
CA LYS A 339 6.58 6.48 -14.98
C LYS A 339 5.12 6.88 -15.12
N VAL A 340 4.68 7.42 -16.26
CA VAL A 340 3.42 8.16 -16.40
C VAL A 340 2.50 7.62 -17.50
N LEU A 341 2.98 7.58 -18.74
CA LEU A 341 2.13 7.51 -19.94
C LEU A 341 1.63 6.10 -20.30
N LYS A 342 2.42 5.05 -20.03
CA LYS A 342 2.05 3.67 -20.38
C LYS A 342 0.66 3.20 -19.89
N PRO A 343 0.20 3.51 -18.66
CA PRO A 343 -1.15 3.15 -18.19
C PRO A 343 -2.28 4.08 -18.65
N ILE A 344 -1.97 5.24 -19.25
CA ILE A 344 -2.95 6.27 -19.60
C ILE A 344 -3.60 5.94 -20.95
N TRP A 345 -4.91 6.14 -21.01
CA TRP A 345 -5.68 6.16 -22.26
C TRP A 345 -5.77 7.58 -22.80
N LEU A 346 -5.60 7.70 -24.11
CA LEU A 346 -5.80 8.94 -24.86
C LEU A 346 -7.08 8.85 -25.68
N GLU A 347 -7.71 10.00 -25.91
CA GLU A 347 -8.81 10.21 -26.83
C GLU A 347 -8.38 11.16 -27.95
N THR A 348 -8.91 10.94 -29.14
CA THR A 348 -8.73 11.85 -30.29
C THR A 348 -10.07 12.33 -30.79
N HIS A 349 -10.16 13.62 -31.09
CA HIS A 349 -11.41 14.30 -31.50
C HIS A 349 -11.35 14.90 -32.91
N HIS A 350 -10.27 14.66 -33.67
CA HIS A 350 -10.09 15.20 -35.03
C HIS A 350 -10.90 14.46 -36.11
N THR A 351 -11.68 13.43 -35.74
CA THR A 351 -12.60 12.71 -36.63
C THR A 351 -13.99 12.71 -36.00
N ASP A 352 -15.04 12.46 -36.79
CA ASP A 352 -16.44 12.38 -36.31
C ASP A 352 -16.63 11.38 -35.16
N SER A 353 -15.76 10.37 -35.10
CA SER A 353 -15.71 9.39 -34.01
C SER A 353 -14.63 9.71 -32.98
N VAL A 354 -14.98 9.67 -31.69
CA VAL A 354 -13.96 9.69 -30.61
C VAL A 354 -13.27 8.33 -30.53
N ARG A 355 -11.97 8.29 -30.82
CA ARG A 355 -11.17 7.07 -30.78
C ARG A 355 -10.26 7.04 -29.54
N LYS A 356 -10.09 5.83 -28.97
CA LYS A 356 -9.29 5.60 -27.77
C LYS A 356 -8.01 4.83 -28.08
N TYR A 357 -6.88 5.31 -27.56
CA TYR A 357 -5.59 4.70 -27.78
C TYR A 357 -4.77 4.61 -26.50
N ARG A 358 -3.76 3.73 -26.51
CA ARG A 358 -2.71 3.69 -25.50
C ARG A 358 -1.39 4.06 -26.13
N ILE A 359 -0.54 4.76 -25.38
CA ILE A 359 0.79 5.13 -25.82
C ILE A 359 1.72 3.93 -25.64
N ARG A 360 2.48 3.61 -26.69
CA ARG A 360 3.60 2.67 -26.65
C ARG A 360 4.93 3.39 -26.49
N GLY A 361 5.13 4.47 -27.26
CA GLY A 361 6.41 5.13 -27.41
C GLY A 361 6.27 6.56 -27.95
N PHE A 362 7.42 7.15 -28.26
CA PHE A 362 7.53 8.40 -28.99
C PHE A 362 8.20 8.14 -30.34
N GLY A 363 7.74 8.81 -31.38
CA GLY A 363 8.37 8.83 -32.69
C GLY A 363 9.15 10.13 -32.92
N ALA A 364 9.70 10.27 -34.13
CA ALA A 364 10.26 11.53 -34.61
C ALA A 364 9.19 12.64 -34.64
N SER A 365 9.64 13.89 -34.88
CA SER A 365 8.75 15.04 -35.01
C SER A 365 7.70 14.85 -36.11
N ALA A 366 6.56 15.53 -36.03
CA ALA A 366 5.49 15.36 -37.03
C ALA A 366 5.94 15.72 -38.46
N ARG A 367 6.94 16.60 -38.63
CA ARG A 367 7.56 16.91 -39.93
C ARG A 367 8.50 15.81 -40.44
N GLN A 368 9.21 15.15 -39.54
CA GLN A 368 10.25 14.17 -39.90
C GLN A 368 9.71 12.75 -39.99
N HIS A 369 8.66 12.44 -39.21
CA HIS A 369 8.09 11.12 -39.20
C HIS A 369 7.27 10.89 -40.47
N THR A 370 7.73 10.00 -41.34
CA THR A 370 7.07 9.69 -42.61
C THR A 370 6.59 8.25 -42.68
N PHE A 371 5.48 8.04 -43.38
CA PHE A 371 4.89 6.73 -43.63
C PHE A 371 4.47 6.61 -45.10
N PRO A 372 4.31 5.39 -45.64
CA PRO A 372 3.83 5.21 -47.01
C PRO A 372 2.46 5.84 -47.22
N ARG A 373 2.34 6.70 -48.23
CA ARG A 373 1.09 7.33 -48.62
C ARG A 373 0.15 6.26 -49.15
N ILE A 374 -1.06 6.16 -48.58
CA ILE A 374 -2.07 5.23 -49.05
C ILE A 374 -2.81 5.90 -50.21
N VAL A 375 -2.49 5.49 -51.44
CA VAL A 375 -3.20 5.88 -52.66
C VAL A 375 -3.93 4.64 -53.17
N ASP A 376 -5.22 4.78 -53.50
CA ASP A 376 -5.97 3.71 -54.15
C ASP A 376 -5.31 3.44 -55.53
N ASN A 377 -4.77 2.23 -55.73
CA ASN A 377 -4.02 1.76 -56.91
C ASN A 377 -2.51 2.11 -57.02
N ALA A 378 -1.72 2.00 -55.94
CA ALA A 378 -0.25 2.07 -56.04
C ALA A 378 0.41 0.68 -56.06
N ASN A 379 1.31 0.44 -57.03
CA ASN A 379 2.23 -0.70 -57.03
C ASN A 379 3.18 -0.62 -55.82
N GLU A 380 3.45 -1.76 -55.16
CA GLU A 380 4.20 -1.83 -53.91
C GLU A 380 5.65 -1.29 -54.00
N ASP A 381 6.21 -1.19 -55.21
CA ASP A 381 7.62 -0.82 -55.43
C ASP A 381 7.92 0.69 -55.46
N ASN A 382 6.92 1.58 -55.46
CA ASN A 382 7.15 3.04 -55.53
C ASN A 382 6.20 3.84 -54.61
N GLN A 383 6.14 3.46 -53.33
CA GLN A 383 5.32 4.14 -52.34
C GLN A 383 5.90 5.51 -51.96
N GLU A 384 5.28 6.58 -52.49
CA GLU A 384 5.51 7.95 -52.05
C GLU A 384 5.35 8.04 -50.52
N ARG A 385 6.31 8.65 -49.82
CA ARG A 385 6.24 8.81 -48.36
C ARG A 385 5.68 10.18 -48.02
N GLN A 386 4.74 10.22 -47.10
CA GLN A 386 4.13 11.46 -46.59
C GLN A 386 4.48 11.61 -45.11
N SER A 387 4.76 12.84 -44.67
CA SER A 387 4.95 13.14 -43.24
C SER A 387 3.63 13.14 -42.47
N VAL A 388 3.69 12.93 -41.16
CA VAL A 388 2.51 13.07 -40.28
C VAL A 388 1.91 14.47 -40.38
N TYR A 389 2.74 15.52 -40.47
CA TYR A 389 2.28 16.89 -40.66
C TYR A 389 1.48 17.07 -41.96
N GLU A 390 2.04 16.66 -43.10
CA GLU A 390 1.38 16.77 -44.41
C GLU A 390 0.06 15.99 -44.44
N TYR A 391 0.04 14.79 -43.88
CA TYR A 391 -1.19 14.00 -43.81
C TYR A 391 -2.30 14.67 -43.00
N PHE A 392 -1.98 15.25 -41.85
CA PHE A 392 -2.97 15.95 -41.03
C PHE A 392 -3.46 17.25 -41.69
N LEU A 393 -2.58 17.93 -42.43
CA LEU A 393 -2.94 19.09 -43.23
C LEU A 393 -3.85 18.73 -44.40
N GLU A 394 -3.48 17.73 -45.21
CA GLU A 394 -4.24 17.33 -46.40
C GLU A 394 -5.58 16.68 -46.04
N LYS A 395 -5.57 15.69 -45.14
CA LYS A 395 -6.75 14.86 -44.88
C LYS A 395 -7.74 15.49 -43.91
N TYR A 396 -7.23 16.10 -42.83
CA TYR A 396 -8.07 16.64 -41.77
C TYR A 396 -8.15 18.16 -41.80
N GLN A 397 -7.41 18.84 -42.69
CA GLN A 397 -7.35 20.30 -42.77
C GLN A 397 -6.88 20.93 -41.45
N ILE A 398 -5.97 20.23 -40.74
CA ILE A 398 -5.40 20.68 -39.46
C ILE A 398 -3.98 21.17 -39.67
N ILE A 399 -3.75 22.46 -39.45
CA ILE A 399 -2.41 23.03 -39.34
C ILE A 399 -1.91 22.82 -37.91
N LEU A 400 -0.93 21.93 -37.76
CA LEU A 400 -0.28 21.64 -36.47
C LEU A 400 0.46 22.88 -35.95
N LYS A 401 0.19 23.27 -34.69
CA LYS A 401 0.87 24.39 -34.03
C LYS A 401 2.27 24.01 -33.59
N TYR A 402 2.50 22.74 -33.25
CA TYR A 402 3.76 22.26 -32.69
C TYR A 402 4.35 21.10 -33.52
N PRO A 403 4.61 21.29 -34.82
CA PRO A 403 4.99 20.20 -35.72
C PRO A 403 6.41 19.65 -35.48
N ASN A 404 7.22 20.38 -34.69
CA ASN A 404 8.58 19.97 -34.30
C ASN A 404 8.59 19.09 -33.04
N LEU A 405 7.47 19.01 -32.31
CA LEU A 405 7.36 18.11 -31.16
C LEU A 405 7.28 16.64 -31.63
N PRO A 406 7.78 15.68 -30.82
CA PRO A 406 7.72 14.27 -31.15
C PRO A 406 6.28 13.79 -31.32
N THR A 407 6.06 12.85 -32.23
CA THR A 407 4.78 12.15 -32.36
C THR A 407 4.65 11.09 -31.27
N VAL A 408 3.42 10.70 -30.92
CA VAL A 408 3.18 9.54 -30.05
C VAL A 408 2.97 8.29 -30.88
N GLU A 409 3.74 7.26 -30.56
CA GLU A 409 3.57 5.92 -31.11
C GLU A 409 2.46 5.21 -30.32
N LEU A 410 1.44 4.74 -31.03
CA LEU A 410 0.30 4.05 -30.43
C LEU A 410 0.59 2.56 -30.25
N TYR A 411 -0.03 1.98 -29.22
CA TYR A 411 0.00 0.54 -29.01
C TYR A 411 -0.76 -0.19 -30.11
N THR A 412 -0.04 -1.00 -30.88
CA THR A 412 -0.59 -1.94 -31.85
C THR A 412 -0.64 -3.36 -31.26
N PRO A 413 -1.75 -4.11 -31.40
CA PRO A 413 -1.81 -5.51 -30.98
C PRO A 413 -0.75 -6.37 -31.69
N PRO A 414 -0.28 -7.49 -31.08
CA PRO A 414 0.80 -8.32 -31.63
C PRO A 414 0.55 -8.82 -33.06
N ASN A 415 -0.71 -8.99 -33.44
CA ASN A 415 -1.13 -9.54 -34.73
C ASN A 415 -1.11 -8.50 -35.86
N LYS A 416 -0.70 -7.27 -35.59
CA LYS A 416 -0.57 -6.19 -36.58
C LYS A 416 0.85 -5.65 -36.54
N THR A 417 1.46 -5.53 -37.71
CA THR A 417 2.86 -5.10 -37.87
C THR A 417 3.00 -3.58 -38.01
N GLN A 418 1.93 -2.87 -38.35
CA GLN A 418 1.97 -1.43 -38.59
C GLN A 418 1.78 -0.62 -37.30
N PHE A 419 2.72 0.29 -37.04
CA PHE A 419 2.61 1.26 -35.95
C PHE A 419 1.92 2.52 -36.44
N HIS A 420 1.09 3.11 -35.57
CA HIS A 420 0.38 4.34 -35.85
C HIS A 420 0.96 5.47 -35.01
N TYR A 421 1.09 6.64 -35.62
CA TYR A 421 1.67 7.83 -34.99
C TYR A 421 0.66 8.97 -35.01
N LEU A 422 0.57 9.71 -33.91
CA LEU A 422 -0.28 10.90 -33.82
C LEU A 422 0.54 12.10 -33.33
N PRO A 423 0.25 13.31 -33.82
CA PRO A 423 0.73 14.54 -33.19
C PRO A 423 0.26 14.62 -31.74
N MET A 424 1.12 15.05 -30.82
CA MET A 424 0.75 15.20 -29.40
C MET A 424 -0.41 16.17 -29.22
N GLU A 425 -0.46 17.26 -29.99
CA GLU A 425 -1.53 18.26 -29.90
C GLU A 425 -2.90 17.75 -30.34
N CYS A 426 -2.97 16.61 -31.06
CA CYS A 426 -4.23 15.98 -31.45
C CYS A 426 -4.71 14.92 -30.44
N CYS A 427 -3.97 14.73 -29.34
CA CYS A 427 -4.25 13.73 -28.32
C CYS A 427 -4.69 14.38 -27.01
N THR A 428 -5.83 13.95 -26.48
CA THR A 428 -6.36 14.39 -25.18
C THR A 428 -6.27 13.24 -24.19
N VAL A 429 -5.81 13.47 -22.97
CA VAL A 429 -5.85 12.48 -21.89
C VAL A 429 -7.31 12.15 -21.59
N GLN A 430 -7.67 10.87 -21.58
CA GLN A 430 -9.03 10.46 -21.28
C GLN A 430 -9.43 10.96 -19.88
N ALA A 431 -10.59 11.63 -19.76
CA ALA A 431 -11.12 12.03 -18.47
C ALA A 431 -11.59 10.82 -17.65
N TRP A 432 -11.64 10.98 -16.32
CA TRP A 432 -12.27 10.00 -15.42
C TRP A 432 -11.64 8.60 -15.39
N GLN A 433 -10.41 8.46 -15.89
CA GLN A 433 -9.55 7.31 -15.57
C GLN A 433 -8.83 7.53 -14.25
N ARG A 434 -8.86 6.52 -13.39
CA ARG A 434 -8.31 6.61 -12.04
C ARG A 434 -6.79 6.73 -12.08
N SER A 435 -6.24 7.70 -11.37
CA SER A 435 -4.79 7.80 -11.14
C SER A 435 -4.36 6.80 -10.07
N ILE A 436 -3.63 5.77 -10.47
CA ILE A 436 -3.12 4.71 -9.57
C ILE A 436 -1.73 5.06 -9.02
N LYS A 437 -1.07 6.06 -9.63
CA LYS A 437 0.28 6.45 -9.25
C LYS A 437 0.28 7.16 -7.89
N PRO A 438 1.32 6.95 -7.06
CA PRO A 438 1.45 7.67 -5.80
C PRO A 438 1.41 9.19 -6.02
N LEU A 439 0.71 9.89 -5.14
CA LEU A 439 0.68 11.34 -5.10
C LEU A 439 2.01 11.90 -4.56
N THR A 440 2.40 13.06 -5.05
CA THR A 440 3.52 13.84 -4.49
C THR A 440 3.20 14.33 -3.08
N THR A 441 4.21 14.78 -2.33
CA THR A 441 4.01 15.31 -0.97
C THR A 441 3.08 16.53 -0.97
N ASP A 442 3.20 17.41 -1.97
CA ASP A 442 2.31 18.58 -2.11
C ASP A 442 0.88 18.16 -2.46
N GLN A 443 0.70 17.26 -3.42
CA GLN A 443 -0.62 16.70 -3.76
C GLN A 443 -1.28 16.05 -2.54
N ARG A 444 -0.55 15.25 -1.75
CA ARG A 444 -1.09 14.66 -0.50
C ARG A 444 -1.50 15.73 0.50
N ALA A 445 -0.73 16.81 0.62
CA ALA A 445 -1.07 17.92 1.50
C ALA A 445 -2.34 18.63 1.03
N ARG A 446 -2.52 18.88 -0.28
CA ARG A 446 -3.75 19.44 -0.86
C ARG A 446 -4.95 18.53 -0.60
N VAL A 447 -4.84 17.23 -0.86
CA VAL A 447 -5.88 16.24 -0.54
C VAL A 447 -6.21 16.26 0.95
N THR A 448 -5.20 16.27 1.83
CA THR A 448 -5.43 16.30 3.28
C THR A 448 -6.20 17.55 3.70
N ARG A 449 -5.82 18.74 3.20
CA ARG A 449 -6.53 20.00 3.50
C ARG A 449 -7.98 19.97 3.06
N LYS A 450 -8.28 19.36 1.90
CA LYS A 450 -9.64 19.26 1.35
C LYS A 450 -10.50 18.18 2.03
N THR A 451 -9.88 17.10 2.55
CA THR A 451 -10.61 15.92 3.03
C THR A 451 -10.75 15.84 4.56
N VAL A 452 -9.91 16.57 5.30
CA VAL A 452 -9.97 16.63 6.76
C VAL A 452 -11.12 17.54 7.17
N VAL A 453 -12.12 16.93 7.77
CA VAL A 453 -13.31 17.58 8.34
C VAL A 453 -13.52 17.10 9.76
N ASN A 454 -14.19 17.90 10.58
CA ASN A 454 -14.53 17.49 11.94
C ASN A 454 -15.65 16.41 11.94
N PRO A 455 -15.88 15.69 13.06
CA PRO A 455 -16.89 14.62 13.11
C PRO A 455 -18.32 15.09 12.79
N THR A 456 -18.71 16.30 13.18
CA THR A 456 -20.04 16.85 12.91
C THR A 456 -20.26 17.11 11.43
N GLN A 457 -19.27 17.71 10.76
CA GLN A 457 -19.28 17.88 9.31
C GLN A 457 -19.28 16.52 8.60
N ARG A 458 -18.47 15.56 9.07
CA ARG A 458 -18.45 14.20 8.52
C ARG A 458 -19.82 13.51 8.65
N TYR A 459 -20.48 13.67 9.79
CA TYR A 459 -21.84 13.18 10.00
C TYR A 459 -22.80 13.75 8.95
N GLN A 460 -22.81 15.08 8.79
CA GLN A 460 -23.67 15.75 7.82
C GLN A 460 -23.40 15.28 6.40
N SER A 461 -22.13 15.23 5.97
CA SER A 461 -21.78 14.76 4.63
C SER A 461 -22.25 13.33 4.35
N ILE A 462 -22.20 12.43 5.34
CA ILE A 462 -22.71 11.06 5.17
C ILE A 462 -24.24 11.05 5.09
N MET A 463 -24.93 11.85 5.91
CA MET A 463 -26.38 11.99 5.82
C MET A 463 -26.83 12.58 4.47
N ASP A 464 -26.09 13.54 3.92
CA ASP A 464 -26.36 14.10 2.60
C ASP A 464 -26.17 13.06 1.48
N ILE A 465 -25.13 12.23 1.58
CA ILE A 465 -24.94 11.08 0.67
C ILE A 465 -26.14 10.13 0.75
N VAL A 466 -26.60 9.80 1.96
CA VAL A 466 -27.72 8.87 2.17
C VAL A 466 -29.02 9.43 1.58
N LYS A 467 -29.30 10.72 1.81
CA LYS A 467 -30.43 11.43 1.21
C LYS A 467 -30.37 11.44 -0.30
N LEU A 468 -29.22 11.78 -0.88
CA LEU A 468 -29.00 11.76 -2.33
C LEU A 468 -29.19 10.36 -2.92
N ARG A 469 -28.75 9.33 -2.19
CA ARG A 469 -28.87 7.93 -2.62
C ARG A 469 -30.28 7.40 -2.60
N ASN A 470 -31.12 7.96 -1.74
CA ASN A 470 -32.56 7.72 -1.72
C ASN A 470 -32.91 6.23 -1.86
N PHE A 471 -32.26 5.41 -1.03
CA PHE A 471 -32.26 3.95 -1.17
C PHE A 471 -33.68 3.37 -1.23
N ASN A 472 -34.60 3.93 -0.44
CA ASN A 472 -35.97 3.44 -0.36
C ASN A 472 -36.82 3.74 -1.60
N GLN A 473 -36.31 4.52 -2.56
CA GLN A 473 -36.90 4.72 -3.89
C GLN A 473 -36.20 3.91 -4.99
N ASP A 474 -35.17 3.13 -4.65
CA ASP A 474 -34.47 2.28 -5.60
C ASP A 474 -35.38 1.12 -6.04
N LYS A 475 -35.63 1.02 -7.34
CA LYS A 475 -36.53 0.00 -7.92
C LYS A 475 -36.19 -1.43 -7.49
N TYR A 476 -34.89 -1.75 -7.39
CA TYR A 476 -34.47 -3.09 -7.00
C TYR A 476 -34.82 -3.32 -5.54
N LEU A 477 -34.55 -2.36 -4.65
CA LEU A 477 -34.83 -2.52 -3.23
C LEU A 477 -36.33 -2.63 -2.93
N ILE A 478 -37.15 -1.82 -3.59
CA ILE A 478 -38.62 -1.87 -3.46
C ILE A 478 -39.15 -3.25 -3.85
N GLU A 479 -38.78 -3.74 -5.03
CA GLU A 479 -39.31 -4.98 -5.59
C GLU A 479 -38.89 -6.21 -4.79
N ILE A 480 -37.68 -6.20 -4.21
CA ILE A 480 -37.25 -7.26 -3.30
C ILE A 480 -37.79 -7.11 -1.86
N GLY A 481 -38.52 -6.04 -1.55
CA GLY A 481 -39.02 -5.75 -0.20
C GLY A 481 -37.94 -5.37 0.82
N MET A 482 -36.79 -4.84 0.37
CA MET A 482 -35.69 -4.39 1.22
C MET A 482 -35.77 -2.88 1.45
N SER A 483 -35.56 -2.44 2.69
CA SER A 483 -35.49 -1.01 3.03
C SER A 483 -34.30 -0.69 3.93
N ILE A 484 -33.91 0.59 3.95
CA ILE A 484 -32.83 1.11 4.77
C ILE A 484 -33.39 2.18 5.71
N GLU A 485 -33.10 2.05 7.01
CA GLU A 485 -33.39 3.09 8.00
C GLU A 485 -32.41 4.24 7.81
N ASP A 486 -32.80 5.21 6.98
CA ASP A 486 -31.95 6.27 6.43
C ASP A 486 -32.06 7.63 7.15
N GLN A 487 -32.96 7.73 8.13
CA GLN A 487 -33.26 8.97 8.86
C GLN A 487 -32.13 9.40 9.80
N GLN A 488 -31.41 8.44 10.37
CA GLN A 488 -30.29 8.70 11.27
C GLN A 488 -29.27 7.56 11.26
N MET A 489 -28.04 7.90 11.59
CA MET A 489 -26.98 6.93 11.85
C MET A 489 -27.33 6.02 13.04
N LEU A 490 -26.95 4.74 12.94
CA LEU A 490 -27.13 3.78 14.01
C LEU A 490 -26.40 4.24 15.28
N THR A 491 -27.17 4.38 16.36
CA THR A 491 -26.64 4.70 17.69
C THR A 491 -26.27 3.41 18.42
N VAL A 492 -25.06 3.35 18.96
CA VAL A 492 -24.55 2.19 19.71
C VAL A 492 -24.12 2.59 21.12
N PRO A 493 -24.32 1.72 22.12
CA PRO A 493 -23.71 1.90 23.43
C PRO A 493 -22.20 1.70 23.33
N ALA A 494 -21.43 2.58 23.96
CA ALA A 494 -19.98 2.53 24.03
C ALA A 494 -19.50 2.77 25.46
N ARG A 495 -18.20 2.54 25.70
CA ARG A 495 -17.54 2.80 26.98
C ARG A 495 -16.26 3.58 26.78
N PHE A 496 -16.07 4.61 27.60
CA PHE A 496 -14.84 5.37 27.68
C PHE A 496 -13.94 4.74 28.74
N ILE A 497 -12.87 4.09 28.30
CA ILE A 497 -11.89 3.44 29.19
C ILE A 497 -10.94 4.50 29.73
N ALA A 498 -10.71 4.48 31.05
CA ALA A 498 -9.78 5.41 31.70
C ALA A 498 -8.37 5.27 31.08
N PRO A 499 -7.68 6.38 30.82
CA PRO A 499 -6.35 6.33 30.22
C PRO A 499 -5.35 5.64 31.18
N PRO A 500 -4.33 4.95 30.65
CA PRO A 500 -3.31 4.34 31.48
C PRO A 500 -2.44 5.40 32.17
N GLU A 501 -1.85 5.01 33.29
CA GLU A 501 -0.81 5.78 33.99
C GLU A 501 0.56 5.48 33.37
N ILE A 502 1.36 6.52 33.11
CA ILE A 502 2.72 6.39 32.59
C ILE A 502 3.72 6.78 33.68
N LYS A 503 4.68 5.90 33.96
CA LYS A 503 5.81 6.16 34.85
C LYS A 503 6.98 6.79 34.08
N TYR A 504 7.50 7.88 34.63
CA TYR A 504 8.71 8.61 34.19
C TYR A 504 9.68 8.77 35.37
N LYS A 505 10.87 9.30 35.12
CA LYS A 505 11.76 9.79 36.19
C LYS A 505 11.45 11.24 36.51
N SER A 506 11.46 11.57 37.80
CA SER A 506 11.24 12.93 38.28
C SER A 506 12.27 13.89 37.69
N GLY A 507 11.81 15.02 37.18
CA GLY A 507 12.70 16.07 36.65
C GLY A 507 13.52 16.78 37.73
N ARG A 508 13.11 16.72 39.01
CA ARG A 508 13.74 17.44 40.12
C ARG A 508 15.00 16.74 40.63
N ASP A 509 14.89 15.45 40.92
CA ASP A 509 15.99 14.64 41.47
C ASP A 509 16.62 13.69 40.44
N GLY A 510 15.93 13.43 39.31
CA GLY A 510 16.38 12.50 38.27
C GLY A 510 16.40 11.03 38.68
N GLN A 511 15.96 10.68 39.89
CA GLN A 511 16.08 9.33 40.45
C GLN A 511 14.74 8.72 40.86
N SER A 512 13.82 9.51 41.42
CA SER A 512 12.51 9.01 41.85
C SER A 512 11.58 8.79 40.65
N ASP A 513 10.69 7.81 40.77
CA ASP A 513 9.65 7.60 39.76
C ASP A 513 8.49 8.57 40.00
N ILE A 514 7.98 9.15 38.92
CA ILE A 514 6.77 9.99 38.91
C ILE A 514 5.73 9.40 37.96
N VAL A 515 4.47 9.43 38.37
CA VAL A 515 3.34 8.96 37.57
C VAL A 515 2.67 10.14 36.87
N GLU A 516 2.71 10.14 35.54
CA GLU A 516 1.99 11.08 34.70
C GLU A 516 0.58 10.56 34.42
N ARG A 517 -0.44 11.36 34.75
CA ARG A 517 -1.83 11.08 34.41
C ARG A 517 -2.16 11.71 33.06
N ILE A 518 -2.51 10.88 32.08
CA ILE A 518 -2.80 11.32 30.71
C ILE A 518 -4.20 11.95 30.65
N ASN A 519 -4.34 13.08 29.95
CA ASN A 519 -5.64 13.68 29.66
C ASN A 519 -6.07 13.34 28.22
N ILE A 520 -7.18 12.61 28.03
CA ILE A 520 -7.80 12.25 26.74
C ILE A 520 -6.77 11.99 25.62
N GLY A 521 -5.89 11.01 25.83
CA GLY A 521 -4.91 10.55 24.83
C GLY A 521 -3.79 11.55 24.48
N LYS A 522 -3.64 12.65 25.22
CA LYS A 522 -2.56 13.64 25.04
C LYS A 522 -1.89 13.95 26.38
N TRP A 523 -0.56 14.03 26.36
CA TRP A 523 0.24 14.53 27.48
C TRP A 523 1.47 15.23 26.92
N ASN A 524 2.02 16.16 27.70
CA ASN A 524 3.26 16.84 27.36
C ASN A 524 4.42 16.14 28.06
N LEU A 525 5.57 16.08 27.41
CA LEU A 525 6.78 15.54 28.02
C LEU A 525 7.36 16.58 28.99
N ARG A 526 7.07 16.44 30.28
CA ARG A 526 7.57 17.33 31.35
C ARG A 526 8.67 16.68 32.20
N ASN A 527 8.70 15.36 32.20
CA ASN A 527 9.54 14.56 33.09
C ASN A 527 10.70 13.90 32.32
N ARG A 528 11.69 13.39 33.06
CA ARG A 528 12.85 12.70 32.51
C ARG A 528 12.46 11.30 32.04
N PHE A 529 13.19 10.80 31.05
CA PHE A 529 12.98 9.44 30.57
C PHE A 529 13.36 8.39 31.62
N GLN A 530 12.68 7.24 31.59
CA GLN A 530 12.92 6.13 32.51
C GLN A 530 14.33 5.54 32.41
N LYS A 531 14.84 5.42 31.18
CA LYS A 531 16.21 4.98 30.91
C LYS A 531 16.79 5.82 29.78
N THR A 532 17.95 6.40 30.02
CA THR A 532 18.72 7.17 29.03
C THR A 532 20.13 6.62 28.90
N LYS A 533 20.83 7.08 27.87
CA LYS A 533 22.23 6.78 27.63
C LYS A 533 23.03 8.09 27.59
N THR A 534 24.19 8.11 28.24
CA THR A 534 25.20 9.16 28.04
C THR A 534 25.95 8.86 26.75
N ILE A 535 26.08 9.87 25.89
CA ILE A 535 26.64 9.73 24.54
C ILE A 535 28.04 10.34 24.53
N GLU A 536 29.04 9.49 24.34
CA GLU A 536 30.44 9.91 24.39
C GLU A 536 30.82 10.75 23.16
N ARG A 537 30.53 10.21 21.96
CA ARG A 537 30.85 10.84 20.67
C ARG A 537 29.65 10.82 19.73
N TRP A 538 29.41 11.96 19.09
CA TRP A 538 28.33 12.13 18.13
C TRP A 538 28.71 13.12 17.03
N ALA A 539 27.93 13.12 15.95
CA ALA A 539 28.16 13.98 14.80
C ALA A 539 26.87 14.61 14.31
N CYS A 540 26.99 15.78 13.69
CA CYS A 540 25.92 16.39 12.91
C CYS A 540 26.41 16.68 11.49
N VAL A 541 25.68 16.16 10.51
CA VAL A 541 26.02 16.26 9.09
C VAL A 541 24.86 16.92 8.34
N MET A 542 25.12 18.07 7.74
CA MET A 542 24.17 18.71 6.85
C MET A 542 24.34 18.16 5.44
N ILE A 543 23.28 17.56 4.88
CA ILE A 543 23.25 17.05 3.51
C ILE A 543 22.40 17.98 2.66
N SER A 544 23.01 18.59 1.64
CA SER A 544 22.34 19.58 0.80
C SER A 544 22.38 19.21 -0.67
N SER A 545 21.31 19.53 -1.41
CA SER A 545 21.29 19.40 -2.88
C SER A 545 22.14 20.47 -3.56
N GLN A 546 22.15 21.67 -3.01
CA GLN A 546 22.99 22.79 -3.41
C GLN A 546 23.90 23.21 -2.25
N LYS A 547 25.02 23.87 -2.56
CA LYS A 547 25.93 24.37 -1.52
C LYS A 547 25.16 25.33 -0.59
N PRO A 548 25.10 25.05 0.72
CA PRO A 548 24.34 25.90 1.63
C PRO A 548 24.97 27.28 1.75
N ASN A 549 24.14 28.31 1.85
CA ASN A 549 24.60 29.68 2.07
C ASN A 549 24.94 29.93 3.55
N ALA A 550 25.58 31.07 3.85
CA ALA A 550 26.03 31.40 5.20
C ALA A 550 24.88 31.43 6.23
N ASN A 551 23.69 31.89 5.82
CA ASN A 551 22.52 31.93 6.69
C ASN A 551 21.97 30.52 7.00
N GLN A 552 22.00 29.60 6.04
CA GLN A 552 21.59 28.22 6.26
C GLN A 552 22.54 27.52 7.24
N LEU A 553 23.84 27.76 7.10
CA LEU A 553 24.86 27.23 8.01
C LEU A 553 24.73 27.83 9.43
N SER A 554 24.44 29.13 9.55
CA SER A 554 24.24 29.77 10.86
C SER A 554 23.01 29.24 11.59
N ILE A 555 21.89 29.03 10.88
CA ILE A 555 20.67 28.43 11.44
C ILE A 555 20.93 27.00 11.90
N ALA A 556 21.63 26.20 11.08
CA ALA A 556 22.00 24.83 11.45
C ALA A 556 22.91 24.82 12.69
N LYS A 557 23.86 25.74 12.78
CA LYS A 557 24.73 25.88 13.96
C LYS A 557 23.94 26.27 15.21
N GLN A 558 23.06 27.28 15.13
CA GLN A 558 22.18 27.69 16.23
C GLN A 558 21.37 26.51 16.77
N PHE A 559 20.81 25.70 15.87
CA PHE A 559 20.07 24.49 16.25
C PHE A 559 20.95 23.49 17.01
N ILE A 560 22.16 23.24 16.53
CA ILE A 560 23.09 22.30 17.14
C ILE A 560 23.64 22.78 18.48
N ASP A 561 23.87 24.08 18.64
CA ASP A 561 24.33 24.66 19.90
C ASP A 561 23.24 24.53 20.99
N GLN A 562 21.97 24.69 20.63
CA GLN A 562 20.84 24.56 21.55
C GLN A 562 20.46 23.10 21.86
N PHE A 563 20.73 22.17 20.94
CA PHE A 563 20.25 20.79 21.02
C PHE A 563 20.73 20.05 22.30
N PRO A 564 22.03 20.01 22.65
CA PRO A 564 22.51 19.38 23.88
C PRO A 564 21.86 19.93 25.16
N TYR A 565 21.66 21.25 25.22
CA TYR A 565 21.06 21.92 26.38
C TYR A 565 19.60 21.46 26.58
N ILE A 566 18.82 21.48 25.50
CA ILE A 566 17.39 21.15 25.53
C ILE A 566 17.15 19.66 25.75
N ILE A 567 18.05 18.76 25.34
CA ILE A 567 17.83 17.32 25.58
C ILE A 567 18.29 16.86 26.97
N ARG A 568 19.20 17.61 27.63
CA ARG A 568 19.69 17.30 28.97
C ARG A 568 18.58 17.28 30.03
N GLN A 569 17.56 18.14 29.90
CA GLN A 569 16.39 18.12 30.78
C GLN A 569 15.62 16.78 30.75
N TYR A 570 15.76 15.97 29.69
CA TYR A 570 15.15 14.64 29.59
C TYR A 570 16.09 13.50 30.04
N GLY A 571 17.30 13.84 30.52
CA GLY A 571 18.28 12.90 31.06
C GLY A 571 19.30 12.37 30.04
N ILE A 572 19.35 12.90 28.81
CA ILE A 572 20.34 12.52 27.81
C ILE A 572 21.50 13.53 27.85
N CYS A 573 22.72 13.05 28.04
CA CYS A 573 23.91 13.88 28.13
C CYS A 573 24.87 13.56 26.98
N PHE A 574 25.41 14.60 26.34
CA PHE A 574 26.56 14.49 25.44
C PHE A 574 27.84 14.85 26.21
N GLN A 575 28.89 14.05 26.04
CA GLN A 575 30.21 14.34 26.64
C GLN A 575 31.14 15.10 25.69
N SER A 576 30.91 15.02 24.37
CA SER A 576 31.69 15.75 23.37
C SER A 576 30.88 16.81 22.64
N ASN A 577 31.59 17.81 22.10
CA ASN A 577 31.07 18.62 21.02
C ASN A 577 30.82 17.73 19.78
N PRO A 578 29.82 18.06 18.94
CA PRO A 578 29.55 17.29 17.74
C PRO A 578 30.67 17.46 16.71
N ILE A 579 31.01 16.38 16.01
CA ILE A 579 31.73 16.48 14.74
C ILE A 579 30.77 17.08 13.71
N MET A 580 31.12 18.24 13.16
CA MET A 580 30.29 18.98 12.21
C MET A 580 30.79 18.80 10.78
N SER A 581 29.86 18.52 9.86
CA SER A 581 30.14 18.45 8.42
C SER A 581 28.99 19.02 7.59
N SER A 582 29.31 19.51 6.38
CA SER A 582 28.35 19.85 5.34
C SER A 582 28.75 19.16 4.05
N ASP A 583 28.00 18.14 3.65
CA ASP A 583 28.31 17.29 2.51
C ASP A 583 27.22 17.41 1.41
N PRO A 584 27.59 17.25 0.13
CA PRO A 584 26.60 17.19 -0.95
C PRO A 584 25.75 15.92 -0.87
N ALA A 585 24.55 15.97 -1.43
CA ALA A 585 23.63 14.84 -1.55
C ALA A 585 24.09 13.80 -2.59
N ASN A 586 25.25 13.18 -2.35
CA ASN A 586 25.85 12.18 -3.21
C ASN A 586 25.94 10.82 -2.47
N PRO A 587 25.52 9.70 -3.08
CA PRO A 587 25.52 8.40 -2.42
C PRO A 587 26.89 7.96 -1.87
N GLN A 588 27.97 8.18 -2.62
CA GLN A 588 29.31 7.74 -2.24
C GLN A 588 29.84 8.58 -1.08
N ILE A 589 29.64 9.89 -1.13
CA ILE A 589 30.07 10.81 -0.07
C ILE A 589 29.32 10.52 1.23
N ILE A 590 28.01 10.27 1.18
CA ILE A 590 27.22 9.90 2.36
C ILE A 590 27.72 8.60 2.99
N HIS A 591 28.02 7.60 2.16
CA HIS A 591 28.56 6.33 2.62
C HIS A 591 29.94 6.48 3.28
N ASP A 592 30.86 7.19 2.62
CA ASP A 592 32.23 7.37 3.10
C ASP A 592 32.25 8.22 4.39
N ARG A 593 31.40 9.24 4.48
CA ARG A 593 31.22 10.01 5.71
C ARG A 593 30.72 9.14 6.86
N LEU A 594 29.72 8.30 6.64
CA LEU A 594 29.20 7.40 7.67
C LEU A 594 30.25 6.39 8.13
N ARG A 595 31.09 5.89 7.20
CA ARG A 595 32.21 5.00 7.51
C ARG A 595 33.25 5.70 8.39
N GLU A 596 33.68 6.90 8.00
CA GLU A 596 34.63 7.70 8.78
C GLU A 596 34.10 7.98 10.20
N LEU A 597 32.83 8.34 10.33
CA LEU A 597 32.20 8.60 11.64
C LEU A 597 32.11 7.32 12.49
N LYS A 598 31.90 6.17 11.87
CA LYS A 598 31.90 4.86 12.55
C LYS A 598 33.30 4.52 13.07
N GLU A 599 34.34 4.75 12.28
CA GLU A 599 35.75 4.55 12.67
C GLU A 599 36.15 5.50 13.82
N LYS A 600 35.61 6.72 13.84
CA LYS A 600 35.73 7.67 14.95
C LYS A 600 34.88 7.30 16.18
N ASN A 601 34.28 6.11 16.20
CA ASN A 601 33.44 5.62 17.29
C ASN A 601 32.29 6.59 17.64
N CYS A 602 31.67 7.21 16.63
CA CYS A 602 30.45 7.98 16.84
C CYS A 602 29.29 7.01 17.12
N GLU A 603 28.56 7.26 18.21
CA GLU A 603 27.41 6.43 18.58
C GLU A 603 26.16 6.79 17.75
N VAL A 604 26.05 8.06 17.38
CA VAL A 604 24.88 8.60 16.69
C VAL A 604 25.25 9.75 15.77
N VAL A 605 24.57 9.79 14.62
CA VAL A 605 24.71 10.86 13.62
C VAL A 605 23.35 11.54 13.40
N LEU A 606 23.31 12.85 13.61
CA LEU A 606 22.18 13.72 13.33
C LEU A 606 22.34 14.36 11.94
N PHE A 607 21.50 13.95 11.00
CA PHE A 607 21.49 14.49 9.64
C PHE A 607 20.50 15.64 9.51
N ILE A 608 20.96 16.79 9.01
CA ILE A 608 20.11 17.91 8.60
C ILE A 608 19.95 17.84 7.08
N LEU A 609 18.74 17.56 6.61
CA LEU A 609 18.42 17.42 5.19
C LEU A 609 17.95 18.77 4.63
N ASN A 610 18.66 19.29 3.63
CA ASN A 610 18.39 20.61 3.06
C ASN A 610 18.13 20.54 1.54
N GLY A 611 16.87 20.70 1.15
CA GLY A 611 16.47 20.69 -0.26
C GLY A 611 16.71 19.35 -0.97
N VAL A 612 16.73 18.24 -0.23
CA VAL A 612 16.97 16.89 -0.76
C VAL A 612 15.70 16.05 -0.75
N GLY A 613 15.59 15.14 -1.72
CA GLY A 613 14.44 14.25 -1.86
C GLY A 613 14.46 13.02 -0.94
N GLU A 614 13.40 12.22 -1.03
CA GLU A 614 13.21 10.98 -0.26
C GLU A 614 14.31 9.93 -0.53
N ASP A 615 14.91 9.94 -1.72
CA ASP A 615 15.95 8.98 -2.10
C ASP A 615 17.23 9.15 -1.27
N THR A 616 17.62 10.40 -0.96
CA THR A 616 18.76 10.69 -0.08
C THR A 616 18.50 10.16 1.34
N TYR A 617 17.29 10.34 1.85
CA TYR A 617 16.90 9.78 3.15
C TYR A 617 17.00 8.25 3.18
N LYS A 618 16.53 7.57 2.12
CA LYS A 618 16.64 6.10 1.98
C LYS A 618 18.09 5.64 1.98
N LEU A 619 18.97 6.35 1.27
CA LEU A 619 20.41 6.04 1.22
C LEU A 619 21.06 6.16 2.60
N ILE A 620 20.78 7.24 3.35
CA ILE A 620 21.28 7.41 4.72
C ILE A 620 20.83 6.24 5.60
N LYS A 621 19.57 5.81 5.50
CA LYS A 621 19.06 4.69 6.28
C LYS A 621 19.66 3.35 5.87
N TYR A 622 19.86 3.13 4.57
CA TYR A 622 20.51 1.93 4.05
C TYR A 622 21.96 1.82 4.53
N PHE A 623 22.77 2.86 4.33
CA PHE A 623 24.17 2.84 4.75
C PHE A 623 24.31 2.82 6.27
N GLY A 624 23.55 3.66 6.98
CA GLY A 624 23.64 3.76 8.44
C GLY A 624 23.11 2.51 9.15
N ASN A 625 21.87 2.12 8.90
CA ASN A 625 21.21 1.07 9.67
C ASN A 625 21.55 -0.34 9.18
N GLN A 626 21.70 -0.55 7.86
CA GLN A 626 21.87 -1.90 7.29
C GLN A 626 23.33 -2.25 6.99
N LYS A 627 24.15 -1.31 6.53
CA LYS A 627 25.55 -1.59 6.15
C LYS A 627 26.55 -1.40 7.27
N LEU A 628 26.47 -0.28 8.01
CA LEU A 628 27.50 0.11 8.97
C LEU A 628 27.10 -0.05 10.44
N GLY A 629 25.81 -0.20 10.74
CA GLY A 629 25.32 -0.34 12.11
C GLY A 629 25.64 0.88 12.97
N ILE A 630 25.39 2.09 12.45
CA ILE A 630 25.49 3.36 13.17
C ILE A 630 24.11 3.99 13.30
N VAL A 631 23.78 4.51 14.49
CA VAL A 631 22.46 5.08 14.74
C VAL A 631 22.32 6.41 13.99
N THR A 632 21.27 6.53 13.17
CA THR A 632 21.02 7.77 12.41
C THR A 632 19.68 8.41 12.77
N GLN A 633 19.69 9.72 13.01
CA GLN A 633 18.50 10.56 13.14
C GLN A 633 18.52 11.61 12.03
N CYS A 634 17.40 11.83 11.34
CA CYS A 634 17.31 12.84 10.28
C CYS A 634 16.30 13.92 10.71
N THR A 635 16.56 15.16 10.32
CA THR A 635 15.69 16.32 10.51
C THR A 635 15.71 17.16 9.24
N ASP A 636 14.60 17.83 8.94
CA ASP A 636 14.48 18.68 7.76
C ASP A 636 14.91 20.12 8.11
N PHE A 637 15.76 20.72 7.29
CA PHE A 637 16.23 22.09 7.49
C PHE A 637 15.07 23.10 7.50
N VAL A 638 14.06 22.92 6.65
CA VAL A 638 12.87 23.78 6.60
C VAL A 638 12.10 23.70 7.90
N ALA A 639 11.97 22.51 8.48
CA ALA A 639 11.33 22.32 9.77
C ALA A 639 12.11 23.02 10.89
N ILE A 640 13.44 22.90 10.93
CA ILE A 640 14.29 23.60 11.89
C ILE A 640 14.11 25.12 11.76
N SER A 641 14.31 25.65 10.56
CA SER A 641 14.19 27.08 10.27
C SER A 641 12.82 27.65 10.65
N ARG A 642 11.73 26.93 10.36
CA ARG A 642 10.38 27.34 10.72
C ARG A 642 10.16 27.38 12.23
N ASN A 643 10.61 26.36 12.95
CA ASN A 643 10.39 26.29 14.41
C ASN A 643 11.27 27.28 15.17
N ILE A 644 12.48 27.60 14.69
CA ILE A 644 13.30 28.69 15.24
C ILE A 644 12.59 30.03 15.05
N ARG A 645 12.14 30.34 13.82
CA ARG A 645 11.41 31.58 13.51
C ARG A 645 10.14 31.73 14.36
N ASN A 646 9.43 30.64 14.58
CA ASN A 646 8.18 30.65 15.35
C ASN A 646 8.40 30.53 16.88
N LYS A 647 9.65 30.50 17.38
CA LYS A 647 9.97 30.27 18.80
C LYS A 647 9.34 28.98 19.37
N GLN A 648 9.26 27.93 18.55
CA GLN A 648 8.66 26.62 18.86
C GLN A 648 9.69 25.47 18.82
N LEU A 649 10.98 25.80 18.90
CA LEU A 649 12.04 24.79 18.76
C LEU A 649 11.98 23.73 19.87
N ASP A 650 11.67 24.12 21.10
CA ASP A 650 11.59 23.19 22.25
C ASP A 650 10.55 22.09 22.03
N MET A 651 9.36 22.46 21.54
CA MET A 651 8.30 21.50 21.21
C MET A 651 8.71 20.57 20.06
N TYR A 652 9.43 21.09 19.07
CA TYR A 652 9.96 20.27 17.99
C TYR A 652 10.99 19.25 18.52
N LEU A 653 11.89 19.71 19.40
CA LEU A 653 12.93 18.89 20.01
C LEU A 653 12.37 17.86 20.99
N GLN A 654 11.27 18.14 21.70
CA GLN A 654 10.56 17.15 22.53
C GLN A 654 10.11 15.92 21.74
N ASN A 655 9.70 16.10 20.48
CA ASN A 655 9.35 14.96 19.62
C ASN A 655 10.59 14.28 19.04
N LEU A 656 11.64 15.06 18.72
CA LEU A 656 12.89 14.52 18.19
C LEU A 656 13.61 13.66 19.23
N VAL A 657 13.69 14.12 20.48
CA VAL A 657 14.44 13.48 21.56
C VAL A 657 13.82 12.15 21.99
N GLN A 658 12.50 12.00 21.92
CA GLN A 658 11.82 10.72 22.14
C GLN A 658 12.28 9.63 21.15
N LYS A 659 12.45 10.01 19.87
CA LYS A 659 12.93 9.09 18.82
C LYS A 659 14.42 8.81 19.00
N PHE A 660 15.16 9.82 19.44
CA PHE A 660 16.59 9.73 19.70
C PHE A 660 16.90 8.74 20.82
N ASN A 661 16.23 8.88 21.99
CA ASN A 661 16.41 7.98 23.12
C ASN A 661 16.05 6.52 22.78
N ALA A 662 14.90 6.31 22.11
CA ALA A 662 14.47 4.98 21.71
C ALA A 662 15.48 4.27 20.79
N LYS A 663 16.09 4.99 19.86
CA LYS A 663 17.12 4.44 18.95
C LYS A 663 18.43 4.10 19.64
N LEU A 664 18.73 4.75 20.76
CA LEU A 664 19.90 4.49 21.60
C LEU A 664 19.66 3.34 22.60
N GLY A 665 18.50 2.68 22.54
CA GLY A 665 18.13 1.62 23.48
C GLY A 665 17.68 2.14 24.85
N GLY A 666 17.29 3.42 24.94
CA GLY A 666 16.65 4.00 26.11
C GLY A 666 15.17 3.59 26.24
N VAL A 667 14.57 3.97 27.36
CA VAL A 667 13.14 3.78 27.67
C VAL A 667 12.56 5.15 28.01
N ASN A 668 11.59 5.63 27.22
CA ASN A 668 11.01 6.96 27.45
C ASN A 668 10.14 6.97 28.70
N GLY A 669 9.06 6.18 28.71
CA GLY A 669 8.18 6.01 29.85
C GLY A 669 7.64 4.58 29.89
N MET A 670 7.13 4.16 31.03
CA MET A 670 6.67 2.79 31.27
C MET A 670 5.19 2.77 31.67
N VAL A 671 4.40 1.88 31.07
CA VAL A 671 3.02 1.62 31.51
C VAL A 671 3.02 0.44 32.48
N SER A 672 2.23 0.50 33.55
CA SER A 672 2.06 -0.63 34.46
C SER A 672 1.22 -1.72 33.79
N LEU A 673 1.87 -2.79 33.33
CA LEU A 673 1.19 -3.94 32.71
C LEU A 673 0.20 -4.61 33.65
N ALA A 674 0.54 -4.77 34.94
CA ALA A 674 -0.36 -5.35 35.94
C ALA A 674 -1.66 -4.54 36.15
N ARG A 675 -1.64 -3.23 35.85
CA ARG A 675 -2.85 -2.39 35.88
C ARG A 675 -3.56 -2.32 34.53
N ALA A 676 -2.81 -2.45 33.43
CA ALA A 676 -3.33 -2.38 32.07
C ALA A 676 -3.97 -3.70 31.61
N LEU A 677 -3.43 -4.83 32.07
CA LEU A 677 -3.96 -6.16 31.86
C LEU A 677 -4.92 -6.44 33.03
N THR A 678 -6.05 -7.09 32.75
CA THR A 678 -7.16 -7.28 33.68
C THR A 678 -6.73 -7.92 35.02
N SER A 679 -7.61 -7.84 36.02
CA SER A 679 -7.44 -8.39 37.39
C SER A 679 -7.13 -9.90 37.47
N SER A 680 -7.14 -10.62 36.34
CA SER A 680 -6.77 -12.02 36.21
C SER A 680 -5.27 -12.24 35.96
N SER A 681 -4.46 -11.18 35.83
CA SER A 681 -3.01 -11.29 35.69
C SER A 681 -2.35 -11.47 37.06
N THR A 682 -1.55 -12.53 37.18
CA THR A 682 -0.75 -12.84 38.37
C THR A 682 0.63 -12.21 38.25
N LYS A 683 1.37 -12.08 39.36
CA LYS A 683 2.77 -11.62 39.33
C LYS A 683 3.69 -12.56 38.53
N ASP A 684 3.27 -13.82 38.36
CA ASP A 684 4.02 -14.85 37.64
C ASP A 684 3.75 -14.83 36.12
N ASP A 685 2.79 -14.04 35.66
CA ASP A 685 2.51 -13.91 34.23
C ASP A 685 3.56 -13.01 33.55
N ILE A 686 4.31 -13.62 32.63
CA ILE A 686 5.35 -12.98 31.82
C ILE A 686 4.82 -12.89 30.39
N PHE A 687 4.37 -11.68 30.03
CA PHE A 687 3.83 -11.39 28.71
C PHE A 687 4.93 -11.04 27.70
N MET A 688 4.80 -11.58 26.49
CA MET A 688 5.51 -11.10 25.31
C MET A 688 4.50 -10.66 24.26
N PHE A 689 4.67 -9.43 23.76
CA PHE A 689 3.80 -8.83 22.76
C PHE A 689 4.47 -8.89 21.40
N PHE A 690 3.79 -9.49 20.43
CA PHE A 690 4.18 -9.48 19.04
C PHE A 690 3.33 -8.49 18.24
N GLY A 691 3.96 -7.88 17.25
CA GLY A 691 3.31 -7.14 16.18
C GLY A 691 3.76 -7.69 14.84
N ALA A 692 2.85 -7.89 13.90
CA ALA A 692 3.20 -8.37 12.57
C ALA A 692 2.42 -7.63 11.48
N ASP A 693 3.13 -7.22 10.44
CA ASP A 693 2.57 -6.56 9.27
C ASP A 693 3.21 -7.05 7.97
N VAL A 694 2.47 -6.91 6.87
CA VAL A 694 2.99 -7.15 5.51
C VAL A 694 2.68 -5.94 4.65
N THR A 695 3.74 -5.31 4.13
CA THR A 695 3.63 -4.20 3.19
C THR A 695 3.77 -4.70 1.76
N HIS A 696 2.81 -4.38 0.90
CA HIS A 696 2.88 -4.65 -0.54
C HIS A 696 3.34 -3.42 -1.32
N THR A 697 4.18 -3.60 -2.33
CA THR A 697 4.51 -2.50 -3.24
C THR A 697 3.38 -2.29 -4.25
N THR A 698 2.93 -1.05 -4.43
CA THR A 698 1.66 -0.73 -5.12
C THR A 698 1.73 -0.77 -6.66
N CYS A 699 2.88 -1.08 -7.27
CA CYS A 699 3.11 -0.75 -8.69
C CYS A 699 3.98 -1.73 -9.50
N SER A 700 4.37 -2.90 -9.00
CA SER A 700 5.11 -3.89 -9.81
C SER A 700 4.84 -5.32 -9.37
N ARG A 701 4.66 -6.23 -10.34
CA ARG A 701 4.57 -7.68 -10.11
C ARG A 701 5.90 -8.30 -9.70
N ASP A 702 7.01 -7.62 -9.98
CA ASP A 702 8.35 -8.15 -9.78
C ASP A 702 8.94 -7.78 -8.41
N LYS A 703 8.22 -6.99 -7.62
CA LYS A 703 8.68 -6.55 -6.30
C LYS A 703 8.08 -7.42 -5.20
N PRO A 704 8.89 -7.88 -4.23
CA PRO A 704 8.40 -8.72 -3.14
C PRO A 704 7.44 -7.94 -2.23
N SER A 705 6.61 -8.68 -1.50
CA SER A 705 6.00 -8.15 -0.28
C SER A 705 7.03 -8.20 0.84
N ILE A 706 6.99 -7.23 1.76
CA ILE A 706 7.90 -7.18 2.90
C ILE A 706 7.10 -7.55 4.14
N ALA A 707 7.45 -8.67 4.77
CA ALA A 707 6.90 -9.06 6.06
C ALA A 707 7.79 -8.54 7.19
N ALA A 708 7.18 -7.96 8.22
CA ALA A 708 7.86 -7.52 9.42
C ALA A 708 7.17 -8.11 10.65
N VAL A 709 7.96 -8.69 11.55
CA VAL A 709 7.51 -9.20 12.85
C VAL A 709 8.35 -8.53 13.92
N ILE A 710 7.69 -7.90 14.88
CA ILE A 710 8.30 -7.31 16.06
C ILE A 710 7.88 -8.10 17.29
N GLY A 711 8.75 -8.13 18.31
CA GLY A 711 8.47 -8.73 19.61
C GLY A 711 9.03 -7.85 20.72
N SER A 712 8.29 -7.70 21.82
CA SER A 712 8.83 -7.09 23.03
C SER A 712 10.00 -7.93 23.54
N VAL A 713 11.04 -7.30 24.08
CA VAL A 713 12.27 -8.00 24.50
C VAL A 713 12.57 -7.84 25.99
N ASP A 714 11.74 -7.08 26.69
CA ASP A 714 11.78 -6.80 28.11
C ASP A 714 10.42 -7.11 28.75
N SER A 715 10.43 -7.52 30.03
CA SER A 715 9.23 -7.83 30.81
C SER A 715 8.27 -6.64 30.98
N THR A 716 8.76 -5.41 30.81
CA THR A 716 7.96 -4.18 30.89
C THR A 716 7.35 -3.79 29.54
N SER A 717 7.67 -4.52 28.47
CA SER A 717 7.14 -4.32 27.11
C SER A 717 7.38 -2.93 26.54
N THR A 718 8.53 -2.33 26.86
CA THR A 718 8.93 -0.99 26.38
C THR A 718 9.93 -1.01 25.24
N GLN A 719 10.65 -2.12 25.07
CA GLN A 719 11.64 -2.30 24.02
C GLN A 719 11.19 -3.41 23.07
N TYR A 720 11.40 -3.19 21.78
CA TYR A 720 11.03 -4.14 20.74
C TYR A 720 12.23 -4.43 19.84
N ALA A 721 12.34 -5.69 19.43
CA ALA A 721 13.22 -6.10 18.34
C ALA A 721 12.38 -6.49 17.12
N SER A 722 12.97 -6.36 15.93
CA SER A 722 12.30 -6.67 14.67
C SER A 722 13.02 -7.76 13.89
N ARG A 723 12.25 -8.52 13.12
CA ARG A 723 12.70 -9.35 12.00
C ARG A 723 11.92 -8.93 10.76
N VAL A 724 12.61 -8.80 9.64
CA VAL A 724 12.05 -8.37 8.36
C VAL A 724 12.49 -9.34 7.28
N GLY A 725 11.59 -9.71 6.39
CA GLY A 725 11.87 -10.65 5.31
C GLY A 725 11.11 -10.29 4.04
N GLU A 726 11.76 -10.53 2.90
CA GLU A 726 11.12 -10.44 1.59
C GLU A 726 10.35 -11.73 1.31
N GLN A 727 9.15 -11.61 0.73
CA GLN A 727 8.36 -12.76 0.35
C GLN A 727 7.71 -12.59 -1.01
N TYR A 728 7.90 -13.61 -1.84
CA TYR A 728 7.42 -13.64 -3.22
C TYR A 728 6.11 -14.43 -3.32
N PRO A 729 5.08 -13.87 -3.99
CA PRO A 729 3.84 -14.59 -4.28
C PRO A 729 4.09 -15.72 -5.29
N ALA A 730 3.19 -16.71 -5.32
CA ALA A 730 3.18 -17.71 -6.38
C ALA A 730 2.85 -17.07 -7.74
N ARG A 731 3.23 -17.73 -8.85
CA ARG A 731 2.93 -17.25 -10.22
C ARG A 731 1.46 -16.84 -10.34
N GLY A 732 1.21 -15.63 -10.84
CA GLY A 732 -0.14 -15.08 -11.03
C GLY A 732 -0.74 -14.29 -9.86
N LYS A 733 -0.11 -14.29 -8.67
CA LYS A 733 -0.55 -13.46 -7.53
C LYS A 733 0.32 -12.21 -7.39
N ILE A 734 -0.30 -11.08 -7.07
CA ILE A 734 0.38 -9.77 -6.96
C ILE A 734 0.92 -9.54 -5.54
N SER A 735 0.32 -10.18 -4.53
CA SER A 735 0.67 -9.99 -3.14
C SER A 735 0.58 -11.31 -2.36
N LEU A 736 1.35 -11.40 -1.28
CA LEU A 736 1.32 -12.52 -0.34
C LEU A 736 1.13 -11.98 1.07
N GLU A 737 -0.03 -12.25 1.67
CA GLU A 737 -0.39 -11.77 3.02
C GLU A 737 0.06 -12.72 4.14
N ILE A 738 0.24 -14.00 3.80
CA ILE A 738 0.74 -15.01 4.72
C ILE A 738 2.24 -14.79 4.91
N ILE A 739 2.68 -14.65 6.17
CA ILE A 739 4.10 -14.50 6.51
C ILE A 739 4.74 -15.89 6.46
N LYS A 740 5.57 -16.14 5.45
CA LYS A 740 6.20 -17.46 5.22
C LYS A 740 7.15 -17.85 6.35
N ASP A 741 8.00 -16.92 6.75
CA ASP A 741 9.05 -17.17 7.75
C ASP A 741 8.62 -16.83 9.18
N LEU A 742 7.31 -16.79 9.45
CA LEU A 742 6.78 -16.40 10.77
C LEU A 742 7.37 -17.26 11.89
N TYR A 743 7.52 -18.56 11.66
CA TYR A 743 8.10 -19.49 12.61
C TYR A 743 9.54 -19.08 12.99
N GLN A 744 10.40 -18.85 12.00
CA GLN A 744 11.80 -18.48 12.25
C GLN A 744 11.90 -17.11 12.90
N MET A 745 11.17 -16.12 12.38
CA MET A 745 11.14 -14.76 12.93
C MET A 745 10.68 -14.75 14.39
N SER A 746 9.64 -15.51 14.72
CA SER A 746 9.13 -15.59 16.09
C SER A 746 10.08 -16.36 17.01
N THR A 747 10.71 -17.43 16.51
CA THR A 747 11.70 -18.21 17.25
C THR A 747 12.90 -17.35 17.65
N ASP A 748 13.43 -16.54 16.73
CA ASP A 748 14.53 -15.63 17.01
C ASP A 748 14.17 -14.61 18.10
N LEU A 749 12.97 -14.05 18.03
CA LEU A 749 12.48 -13.08 19.00
C LEU A 749 12.26 -13.72 20.38
N LEU A 750 11.70 -14.93 20.44
CA LEU A 750 11.54 -15.69 21.69
C LEU A 750 12.88 -16.00 22.36
N LYS A 751 13.88 -16.43 21.56
CA LYS A 751 15.25 -16.65 22.07
C LYS A 751 15.86 -15.37 22.61
N LEU A 752 15.69 -14.24 21.91
CA LEU A 752 16.18 -12.95 22.37
C LEU A 752 15.49 -12.51 23.67
N PHE A 753 14.17 -12.73 23.79
CA PHE A 753 13.44 -12.48 25.03
C PHE A 753 14.00 -13.32 26.18
N ALA A 754 14.17 -14.63 25.98
CA ALA A 754 14.70 -15.53 27.00
C ALA A 754 16.14 -15.17 27.42
N GLN A 755 16.98 -14.77 26.47
CA GLN A 755 18.33 -14.29 26.76
C GLN A 755 18.33 -13.03 27.64
N ARG A 756 17.36 -12.13 27.48
CA ARG A 756 17.29 -10.88 28.25
C ARG A 756 16.58 -11.01 29.59
N ASN A 757 15.62 -11.93 29.71
CA ASN A 757 14.77 -12.07 30.89
C ASN A 757 15.08 -13.34 31.71
N GLY A 758 16.01 -14.18 31.24
CA GLY A 758 16.39 -15.44 31.89
C GLY A 758 15.37 -16.59 31.73
N CYS A 759 14.20 -16.32 31.15
CA CYS A 759 13.12 -17.29 30.95
C CYS A 759 12.28 -16.97 29.71
N PHE A 760 11.58 -17.97 29.18
CA PHE A 760 10.59 -17.76 28.11
C PHE A 760 9.31 -17.13 28.67
N PRO A 761 8.55 -16.37 27.86
CA PRO A 761 7.25 -15.87 28.27
C PRO A 761 6.26 -17.04 28.41
N ASN A 762 5.36 -16.96 29.40
CA ASN A 762 4.26 -17.92 29.56
C ASN A 762 2.95 -17.45 28.90
N LYS A 763 2.87 -16.17 28.50
CA LYS A 763 1.75 -15.59 27.75
C LYS A 763 2.24 -14.83 26.52
N ILE A 764 1.68 -15.14 25.35
CA ILE A 764 1.98 -14.44 24.10
C ILE A 764 0.72 -13.71 23.61
N VAL A 765 0.86 -12.41 23.32
CA VAL A 765 -0.19 -11.61 22.68
C VAL A 765 0.28 -11.22 21.29
N PHE A 766 -0.43 -11.67 20.26
CA PHE A 766 -0.01 -11.49 18.87
C PHE A 766 -0.94 -10.53 18.12
N TYR A 767 -0.48 -9.30 17.89
CA TYR A 767 -1.18 -8.33 17.05
C TYR A 767 -0.78 -8.51 15.59
N ARG A 768 -1.74 -8.87 14.73
CA ARG A 768 -1.53 -8.96 13.27
C ARG A 768 -2.32 -7.83 12.58
N ASP A 769 -1.59 -6.86 12.03
CA ASP A 769 -2.17 -5.76 11.24
C ASP A 769 -2.53 -6.21 9.81
N GLY A 770 -3.12 -5.38 8.96
CA GLY A 770 -3.29 -5.62 7.51
C GLY A 770 -4.40 -6.62 7.13
N LYS A 771 -4.91 -7.40 8.08
CA LYS A 771 -6.03 -8.31 7.85
C LYS A 771 -7.37 -7.64 8.11
N ARG A 772 -8.12 -7.36 7.05
CA ARG A 772 -9.57 -7.64 7.12
C ARG A 772 -9.70 -9.15 7.17
N PHE A 773 -9.83 -9.72 8.37
CA PHE A 773 -10.27 -11.11 8.52
C PHE A 773 -11.68 -11.21 7.93
N VAL A 774 -11.78 -11.40 6.61
CA VAL A 774 -12.94 -12.01 6.00
C VAL A 774 -12.66 -13.51 6.05
N ILE A 775 -12.89 -14.07 7.24
CA ILE A 775 -13.10 -15.51 7.40
C ILE A 775 -14.59 -15.77 7.21
#